data_AF-A0A8H6V648-F1
#
_entry.id   AF-A0A8H6V648-F1
#
_cell.length_a   1.000
_cell.length_b   1.000
_cell.length_c   1.000
_cell.angle_alpha   90.00
_cell.angle_beta   90.00
_cell.angle_gamma   90.00
#
_symmetry.space_group_name_H-M   'P 1'
#
loop_
_entity.id
_entity.type
_entity.pdbx_description
1 polymer ?
#
loop_
_entity_poly.entity_id
_entity_poly.type
_entity_poly.pdbx_seq_one_letter_code
_entity_poly.pdbx_strand_id
1 'polypeptide(L)'
;MVKDKNTVIEYVPLPSPPPIPSNLTTAPREFNDLVNMTPAELRAWLKEEQSQSSGWRGASASASGETVGHESGRRIVDILEHNPSRDPSEYSDEDLEHMRRVVSYCKRHLAQEEHAKRDTGSRSYRSLKNWGHDALKEIEQQLNTKIYPGTEIMADVGSVHFVKSSDRVLVPQPSQSPHDPLNWNRFWKMSAICMSTAVSFSQGLGPLALAPMFPQLMKSFDADLASVVKFTGVCILVLGFSNFFWVPVQAAFGRRPVLIFSVLICLVSNIWRALATSYGSYMGACILNGFGAGPAETAQPEIIADVVFLHERGAYNTLYFTAYFGSLMVGPVISGPMAEHIGWRSFFWLNTGILGAVLVALVFLFPETKWHRAHPSEIQHGQEPVVTPSSASDPEKPVEVTLQQENVASESGADQDPWLGKGYPSKQQFMLWQPSDNYLKTLWTCFWIPWKLLAFPIVELAAFTVSWSASCFLTLNLTQSQAFAAPPYNFNSQTIGFFNFAIIVGAAIGLATNGPLSDWISMRATKKNRGIREPEMRLPAMIPYVIIMIIGNFVVAFGYEHKWDWKIIVIIGYTCAGIQVCSLPAITSTYAVDSYKPVAGLVFVAITVNKNLWGYGFSEFITPWVIKSGFVSPIMMNMSLTTLWCLCAIPVYFYGKRFRKWTAKSSVHNM
;
A
#
# COMPACT_ATOMS: atom_id res chain seq x y z
N MET A 1 30.58 -82.44 8.46
CA MET A 1 29.59 -81.46 7.96
C MET A 1 30.40 -80.28 7.42
N VAL A 2 30.57 -80.17 6.09
CA VAL A 2 29.77 -79.29 5.21
C VAL A 2 29.97 -77.82 5.62
N LYS A 3 30.48 -76.87 4.82
CA LYS A 3 30.83 -76.80 3.40
C LYS A 3 31.80 -75.63 3.22
N ASP A 4 32.64 -75.81 2.22
CA ASP A 4 33.63 -74.90 1.64
C ASP A 4 32.99 -73.70 0.90
N LYS A 5 33.68 -72.55 0.86
CA LYS A 5 33.98 -71.72 -0.33
C LYS A 5 34.17 -70.22 -0.03
N ASN A 6 35.43 -69.81 -0.14
CA ASN A 6 35.89 -68.49 -0.58
C ASN A 6 35.02 -67.95 -1.73
N THR A 7 34.51 -66.72 -1.59
CA THR A 7 34.14 -65.90 -2.74
C THR A 7 34.82 -64.54 -2.57
N VAL A 8 35.85 -64.34 -3.41
CA VAL A 8 36.53 -63.08 -3.65
C VAL A 8 35.55 -62.16 -4.37
N ILE A 9 35.27 -60.98 -3.81
CA ILE A 9 34.56 -59.92 -4.53
C ILE A 9 35.61 -59.17 -5.35
N GLU A 10 35.55 -59.32 -6.67
CA GLU A 10 36.33 -58.56 -7.65
C GLU A 10 36.03 -57.06 -7.51
N TYR A 11 37.09 -56.26 -7.38
CA TYR A 11 37.03 -54.81 -7.63
C TYR A 11 36.75 -54.59 -9.11
N VAL A 12 35.52 -54.15 -9.43
CA VAL A 12 35.21 -53.60 -10.75
C VAL A 12 35.84 -52.20 -10.82
N PRO A 13 36.83 -51.94 -11.68
CA PRO A 13 37.32 -50.58 -11.87
C PRO A 13 36.21 -49.72 -12.47
N LEU A 14 35.97 -48.55 -11.88
CA LEU A 14 35.07 -47.54 -12.44
C LEU A 14 35.45 -47.26 -13.90
N PRO A 15 34.48 -47.14 -14.83
CA PRO A 15 34.79 -46.77 -16.20
C PRO A 15 35.49 -45.41 -16.20
N SER A 16 36.60 -45.32 -16.93
CA SER A 16 37.27 -44.06 -17.24
C SER A 16 36.25 -43.01 -17.71
N PRO A 17 36.39 -41.72 -17.34
CA PRO A 17 35.47 -40.68 -17.77
C PRO A 17 35.33 -40.73 -19.30
N PRO A 18 34.11 -40.63 -19.84
CA PRO A 18 33.91 -40.66 -21.28
C PRO A 18 34.75 -39.55 -21.94
N PRO A 19 35.32 -39.77 -23.13
CA PRO A 19 36.03 -38.73 -23.85
C PRO A 19 35.08 -37.55 -24.08
N ILE A 20 35.56 -36.33 -23.80
CA ILE A 20 34.83 -35.08 -23.97
C ILE A 20 34.28 -35.02 -25.41
N PRO A 21 32.96 -35.06 -25.64
CA PRO A 21 32.41 -34.88 -26.98
C PRO A 21 32.32 -33.38 -27.29
N SER A 22 33.09 -32.92 -28.28
CA SER A 22 32.88 -31.72 -29.12
C SER A 22 31.98 -30.59 -28.57
N ASN A 23 32.50 -29.75 -27.67
CA ASN A 23 31.84 -28.55 -27.12
C ASN A 23 31.97 -27.29 -28.01
N LEU A 24 31.77 -27.42 -29.33
CA LEU A 24 31.73 -26.26 -30.24
C LEU A 24 30.30 -25.84 -30.61
N THR A 25 29.30 -26.71 -30.42
CA THR A 25 27.90 -26.46 -30.87
C THR A 25 26.90 -26.15 -29.75
N THR A 26 27.22 -26.40 -28.49
CA THR A 26 26.29 -26.17 -27.35
C THR A 26 26.35 -24.76 -26.80
N ALA A 27 27.53 -24.15 -26.69
CA ALA A 27 27.70 -22.83 -26.08
C ALA A 27 26.95 -21.69 -26.80
N PRO A 28 26.97 -21.58 -28.16
CA PRO A 28 26.21 -20.54 -28.86
C PRO A 28 24.70 -20.71 -28.70
N ARG A 29 24.23 -21.96 -28.65
CA ARG A 29 22.81 -22.26 -28.45
C ARG A 29 22.35 -21.87 -27.06
N GLU A 30 23.06 -22.31 -26.02
CA GLU A 30 22.74 -21.95 -24.63
C GLU A 30 22.88 -20.45 -24.37
N PHE A 31 23.85 -19.78 -25.01
CA PHE A 31 23.99 -18.33 -24.96
C PHE A 31 22.77 -17.64 -25.56
N ASN A 32 22.32 -18.08 -26.74
CA ASN A 32 21.15 -17.53 -27.41
C ASN A 32 19.84 -17.79 -26.66
N ASP A 33 19.77 -18.88 -25.89
CA ASP A 33 18.62 -19.22 -25.03
C ASP A 33 18.61 -18.38 -23.74
N LEU A 34 19.78 -18.12 -23.13
CA LEU A 34 19.89 -17.36 -21.88
C LEU A 34 19.94 -15.84 -22.10
N VAL A 35 20.57 -15.35 -23.17
CA VAL A 35 20.63 -13.91 -23.47
C VAL A 35 19.36 -13.49 -24.23
N ASN A 36 18.38 -13.03 -23.46
CA ASN A 36 17.05 -12.67 -23.97
C ASN A 36 16.88 -11.16 -24.24
N MET A 37 17.90 -10.34 -23.95
CA MET A 37 17.93 -8.91 -24.26
C MET A 37 18.45 -8.64 -25.68
N THR A 38 17.84 -7.69 -26.38
CA THR A 38 18.36 -7.22 -27.68
C THR A 38 19.55 -6.28 -27.50
N PRO A 39 20.42 -6.10 -28.51
CA PRO A 39 21.55 -5.17 -28.42
C PRO A 39 21.13 -3.74 -28.05
N ALA A 40 20.02 -3.26 -28.62
CA ALA A 40 19.46 -1.94 -28.33
C ALA A 40 18.98 -1.80 -26.87
N GLU A 41 18.33 -2.82 -26.32
CA GLU A 41 17.89 -2.85 -24.93
C GLU A 41 19.07 -2.91 -23.95
N LEU A 42 20.06 -3.75 -24.24
CA LEU A 42 21.25 -3.89 -23.40
C LEU A 42 22.10 -2.61 -23.43
N ARG A 43 22.26 -1.96 -24.59
CA ARG A 43 22.88 -0.63 -24.69
C ARG A 43 22.16 0.45 -23.89
N ALA A 44 20.83 0.46 -23.93
CA ALA A 44 20.04 1.42 -23.17
C ALA A 44 20.23 1.19 -21.65
N TRP A 45 20.23 -0.07 -21.22
CA TRP A 45 20.45 -0.47 -19.83
C TRP A 45 21.85 -0.08 -19.32
N LEU A 46 22.91 -0.34 -20.09
CA LEU A 46 24.29 0.01 -19.72
C LEU A 46 24.52 1.53 -19.56
N LYS A 47 23.61 2.39 -20.04
CA LYS A 47 23.69 3.84 -19.82
C LYS A 47 23.10 4.28 -18.48
N GLU A 48 22.36 3.41 -17.79
CA GLU A 48 21.71 3.74 -16.53
C GLU A 48 22.69 3.66 -15.35
N GLU A 49 22.58 4.59 -14.39
CA GLU A 49 23.42 4.64 -13.19
C GLU A 49 23.33 3.36 -12.34
N GLN A 50 22.18 2.68 -12.41
CA GLN A 50 21.92 1.40 -11.75
C GLN A 50 22.74 0.23 -12.33
N SER A 51 23.09 0.29 -13.62
CA SER A 51 23.92 -0.70 -14.31
C SER A 51 25.40 -0.49 -14.00
N GLN A 52 25.84 0.77 -13.92
CA GLN A 52 27.24 1.15 -13.64
C GLN A 52 27.67 0.85 -12.20
N SER A 53 26.70 0.81 -11.28
CA SER A 53 26.91 0.54 -9.85
C SER A 53 26.70 -0.92 -9.45
N SER A 54 26.29 -1.79 -10.38
CA SER A 54 26.04 -3.22 -10.14
C SER A 54 27.17 -4.12 -10.66
N GLY A 55 27.59 -5.07 -9.82
CA GLY A 55 28.62 -6.08 -10.14
C GLY A 55 29.94 -5.89 -9.40
N TRP A 56 30.79 -6.92 -9.48
CA TRP A 56 32.11 -6.93 -8.84
C TRP A 56 33.12 -6.11 -9.67
N ARG A 57 33.99 -5.36 -8.98
CA ARG A 57 35.13 -4.65 -9.58
C ARG A 57 36.33 -5.57 -9.47
N GLY A 58 36.82 -6.09 -10.60
CA GLY A 58 37.91 -7.06 -10.61
C GLY A 58 39.29 -6.45 -10.40
N ALA A 59 40.32 -7.32 -10.34
CA ALA A 59 41.72 -6.89 -10.19
C ALA A 59 42.23 -6.00 -11.35
N SER A 60 41.58 -6.04 -12.53
CA SER A 60 41.83 -5.14 -13.67
C SER A 60 41.21 -3.75 -13.51
N ALA A 61 40.45 -3.49 -12.45
CA ALA A 61 39.75 -2.22 -12.22
C ALA A 61 40.68 -1.02 -12.00
N SER A 62 41.99 -1.24 -11.89
CA SER A 62 42.99 -0.17 -11.74
C SER A 62 43.17 0.71 -12.98
N ALA A 63 42.64 0.33 -14.15
CA ALA A 63 42.79 1.09 -15.40
C ALA A 63 41.51 1.77 -15.94
N SER A 64 40.31 1.21 -15.71
CA SER A 64 39.04 1.73 -16.26
C SER A 64 37.96 2.10 -15.23
N GLY A 65 38.07 1.64 -13.98
CA GLY A 65 37.10 1.90 -12.91
C GLY A 65 35.73 1.19 -13.04
N GLU A 66 35.57 0.30 -14.02
CA GLU A 66 34.30 -0.33 -14.40
C GLU A 66 34.05 -1.71 -13.74
N THR A 67 32.79 -2.16 -13.64
CA THR A 67 32.44 -3.50 -13.14
C THR A 67 32.56 -4.57 -14.24
N VAL A 68 32.92 -5.79 -13.86
CA VAL A 68 33.08 -6.93 -14.78
C VAL A 68 31.80 -7.25 -15.55
N GLY A 69 30.64 -7.08 -14.92
CA GLY A 69 29.34 -7.27 -15.57
C GLY A 69 29.05 -6.22 -16.64
N HIS A 70 29.40 -4.96 -16.39
CA HIS A 70 29.19 -3.88 -17.34
C HIS A 70 30.09 -4.01 -18.57
N GLU A 71 31.34 -4.42 -18.38
CA GLU A 71 32.26 -4.75 -19.48
C GLU A 71 31.76 -5.93 -20.31
N SER A 72 31.30 -6.99 -19.63
CA SER A 72 30.70 -8.17 -20.26
C SER A 72 29.47 -7.80 -21.11
N GLY A 73 28.61 -6.91 -20.60
CA GLY A 73 27.44 -6.41 -21.31
C GLY A 73 27.77 -5.71 -22.62
N ARG A 74 28.83 -4.90 -22.67
CA ARG A 74 29.29 -4.29 -23.93
C ARG A 74 29.77 -5.35 -24.93
N ARG A 75 30.55 -6.32 -24.45
CA ARG A 75 31.06 -7.40 -25.31
C ARG A 75 29.92 -8.26 -25.86
N ILE A 76 28.84 -8.48 -25.09
CA ILE A 76 27.61 -9.15 -25.57
C ILE A 76 26.94 -8.34 -26.69
N VAL A 77 26.84 -7.01 -26.53
CA VAL A 77 26.30 -6.12 -27.58
C VAL A 77 27.12 -6.24 -28.86
N ASP A 78 28.45 -6.19 -28.75
CA ASP A 78 29.34 -6.26 -29.91
C ASP A 78 29.18 -7.60 -30.64
N ILE A 79 29.15 -8.71 -29.91
CA ILE A 79 28.94 -10.07 -30.46
C ILE A 79 27.60 -10.16 -31.22
N LEU A 80 26.52 -9.65 -30.62
CA LEU A 80 25.17 -9.73 -31.21
C LEU A 80 24.98 -8.80 -32.42
N GLU A 81 25.77 -7.74 -32.55
CA GLU A 81 25.73 -6.83 -33.70
C GLU A 81 26.64 -7.26 -34.85
N HIS A 82 27.78 -7.88 -34.56
CA HIS A 82 28.67 -8.42 -35.58
C HIS A 82 28.10 -9.67 -36.26
N ASN A 83 27.26 -10.44 -35.56
CA ASN A 83 26.57 -11.62 -36.11
C ASN A 83 25.05 -11.58 -35.83
N PRO A 84 24.27 -10.75 -36.56
CA PRO A 84 22.82 -10.64 -36.36
C PRO A 84 22.06 -11.92 -36.73
N SER A 85 22.60 -12.71 -37.67
CA SER A 85 22.09 -14.01 -38.13
C SER A 85 22.22 -15.10 -37.06
N ARG A 86 23.04 -14.86 -36.03
CA ARG A 86 23.42 -15.83 -34.99
C ARG A 86 23.99 -17.13 -35.59
N ASP A 87 24.67 -17.02 -36.75
CA ASP A 87 25.26 -18.17 -37.43
C ASP A 87 26.45 -18.70 -36.61
N PRO A 88 26.45 -19.96 -36.16
CA PRO A 88 27.54 -20.54 -35.39
C PRO A 88 28.93 -20.47 -36.06
N SER A 89 28.98 -20.34 -37.40
CA SER A 89 30.22 -20.30 -38.18
C SER A 89 30.90 -18.94 -38.22
N GLU A 90 30.20 -17.88 -37.82
CA GLU A 90 30.70 -16.49 -37.86
C GLU A 90 31.29 -16.01 -36.52
N TYR A 91 31.29 -16.85 -35.47
CA TYR A 91 31.87 -16.50 -34.18
C TYR A 91 33.37 -16.77 -34.13
N SER A 92 34.14 -15.82 -33.58
CA SER A 92 35.56 -16.05 -33.29
C SER A 92 35.74 -16.94 -32.05
N ASP A 93 36.93 -17.54 -31.89
CA ASP A 93 37.25 -18.34 -30.70
C ASP A 93 37.13 -17.52 -29.40
N GLU A 94 37.42 -16.22 -29.47
CA GLU A 94 37.25 -15.29 -28.34
C GLU A 94 35.78 -15.05 -28.00
N ASP A 95 34.90 -14.96 -29.01
CA ASP A 95 33.45 -14.81 -28.80
C ASP A 95 32.87 -16.06 -28.14
N LEU A 96 33.29 -17.24 -28.61
CA LEU A 96 32.88 -18.52 -28.04
C LEU A 96 33.32 -18.66 -26.58
N GLU A 97 34.51 -18.19 -26.23
CA GLU A 97 34.98 -18.20 -24.85
C GLU A 97 34.18 -17.25 -23.96
N HIS A 98 33.90 -16.03 -24.44
CA HIS A 98 33.07 -15.07 -23.71
C HIS A 98 31.64 -15.59 -23.51
N MET A 99 31.03 -16.17 -24.56
CA MET A 99 29.70 -16.80 -24.48
C MET A 99 29.64 -17.88 -23.39
N ARG A 100 30.67 -18.72 -23.27
CA ARG A 100 30.73 -19.75 -22.21
C ARG A 100 30.77 -19.13 -20.81
N ARG A 101 31.48 -18.01 -20.63
CA ARG A 101 31.50 -17.28 -19.34
C ARG A 101 30.12 -16.72 -19.02
N VAL A 102 29.44 -16.12 -20.00
CA VAL A 102 28.09 -15.58 -19.84
C VAL A 102 27.10 -16.68 -19.46
N VAL A 103 27.10 -17.80 -20.19
CA VAL A 103 26.24 -18.96 -19.90
C VAL A 103 26.49 -19.49 -18.48
N SER A 104 27.76 -19.65 -18.10
CA SER A 104 28.14 -20.15 -16.78
C SER A 104 27.71 -19.20 -15.67
N TYR A 105 27.85 -17.89 -15.88
CA TYR A 105 27.43 -16.86 -14.94
C TYR A 105 25.91 -16.86 -14.75
N CYS A 106 25.15 -16.80 -15.86
CA CYS A 106 23.69 -16.79 -15.85
C CYS A 106 23.14 -18.07 -15.20
N LYS A 107 23.62 -19.26 -15.58
CA LYS A 107 23.20 -20.53 -14.96
C LYS A 107 23.49 -20.57 -13.46
N ARG A 108 24.68 -20.13 -13.04
CA ARG A 108 25.06 -20.10 -11.63
C ARG A 108 24.17 -19.14 -10.83
N HIS A 109 23.94 -17.93 -11.34
CA HIS A 109 23.12 -16.93 -10.64
C HIS A 109 21.64 -17.31 -10.62
N LEU A 110 21.09 -17.84 -11.71
CA LEU A 110 19.71 -18.33 -11.75
C LEU A 110 19.48 -19.55 -10.85
N ALA A 111 20.52 -20.34 -10.57
CA ALA A 111 20.46 -21.50 -9.67
C ALA A 111 20.71 -21.14 -8.21
N GLN A 112 21.61 -20.18 -7.93
CA GLN A 112 21.91 -19.72 -6.57
C GLN A 112 20.85 -18.77 -6.02
N GLU A 113 20.14 -18.05 -6.90
CA GLU A 113 19.16 -17.07 -6.49
C GLU A 113 17.80 -17.31 -7.15
N GLU A 114 16.97 -18.17 -6.55
CA GLU A 114 15.53 -18.22 -6.88
C GLU A 114 14.88 -16.82 -6.80
N HIS A 115 15.40 -15.96 -5.93
CA HIS A 115 14.95 -14.58 -5.73
C HIS A 115 15.23 -13.65 -6.92
N ALA A 116 16.29 -13.91 -7.72
CA ALA A 116 16.63 -13.07 -8.87
C ALA A 116 15.55 -13.11 -9.97
N LYS A 117 14.78 -14.20 -10.04
CA LYS A 117 13.62 -14.33 -10.94
C LYS A 117 12.37 -13.61 -10.43
N ARG A 118 12.34 -13.25 -9.14
CA ARG A 118 11.15 -12.72 -8.45
C ARG A 118 11.21 -11.20 -8.23
N ASP A 119 12.37 -10.56 -8.36
CA ASP A 119 12.57 -9.14 -7.99
C ASP A 119 13.46 -8.34 -8.97
N THR A 120 12.85 -7.31 -9.56
CA THR A 120 13.27 -6.58 -10.78
C THR A 120 14.23 -5.43 -10.51
N GLY A 121 14.51 -5.14 -9.25
CA GLY A 121 15.51 -4.12 -8.88
C GLY A 121 16.69 -4.68 -8.08
N SER A 122 16.76 -6.00 -7.85
CA SER A 122 17.81 -6.60 -7.02
C SER A 122 19.19 -6.42 -7.65
N ARG A 123 20.27 -6.32 -6.85
CA ARG A 123 21.63 -6.20 -7.41
C ARG A 123 21.96 -7.33 -8.37
N SER A 124 21.46 -8.52 -8.07
CA SER A 124 21.67 -9.71 -8.85
C SER A 124 20.81 -9.76 -10.10
N TYR A 125 19.56 -9.27 -10.06
CA TYR A 125 18.78 -9.02 -11.28
C TYR A 125 19.46 -7.97 -12.16
N ARG A 126 19.92 -6.84 -11.59
CA ARG A 126 20.68 -5.80 -12.30
C ARG A 126 21.98 -6.35 -12.88
N SER A 127 22.64 -7.26 -12.17
CA SER A 127 23.85 -7.94 -12.63
C SER A 127 23.50 -8.91 -13.77
N LEU A 128 22.54 -9.81 -13.61
CA LEU A 128 22.02 -10.69 -14.68
C LEU A 128 21.68 -9.89 -15.95
N LYS A 129 21.09 -8.71 -15.76
CA LYS A 129 20.75 -7.78 -16.84
C LYS A 129 21.99 -7.14 -17.50
N ASN A 130 23.04 -6.84 -16.73
CA ASN A 130 24.36 -6.50 -17.30
C ASN A 130 24.96 -7.66 -18.11
N TRP A 131 24.66 -8.90 -17.74
CA TRP A 131 25.05 -10.12 -18.47
C TRP A 131 24.04 -10.53 -19.57
N GLY A 132 23.12 -9.63 -19.95
CA GLY A 132 22.20 -9.81 -21.09
C GLY A 132 20.97 -10.68 -20.82
N HIS A 133 20.75 -11.10 -19.56
CA HIS A 133 19.59 -11.89 -19.15
C HIS A 133 18.62 -11.06 -18.31
N ASP A 134 17.40 -10.90 -18.79
CA ASP A 134 16.31 -10.24 -18.07
C ASP A 134 15.28 -11.29 -17.61
N ALA A 135 15.29 -11.59 -16.31
CA ALA A 135 14.40 -12.60 -15.74
C ALA A 135 12.90 -12.22 -15.84
N LEU A 136 12.56 -10.93 -15.85
CA LEU A 136 11.18 -10.50 -16.12
C LEU A 136 10.78 -10.85 -17.54
N LYS A 137 11.68 -10.62 -18.49
CA LYS A 137 11.42 -10.88 -19.91
C LYS A 137 11.23 -12.37 -20.18
N GLU A 138 11.93 -13.23 -19.45
CA GLU A 138 11.70 -14.69 -19.48
C GLU A 138 10.28 -15.03 -19.01
N ILE A 139 9.82 -14.45 -17.90
CA ILE A 139 8.45 -14.63 -17.39
C ILE A 139 7.41 -14.05 -18.37
N GLU A 140 7.64 -12.86 -18.94
CA GLU A 140 6.77 -12.24 -19.94
C GLU A 140 6.66 -13.08 -21.21
N GLN A 141 7.76 -13.71 -21.65
CA GLN A 141 7.80 -14.62 -22.79
C GLN A 141 7.02 -15.91 -22.50
N GLN A 142 7.18 -16.48 -21.30
CA GLN A 142 6.43 -17.68 -20.88
C GLN A 142 4.92 -17.40 -20.75
N LEU A 143 4.54 -16.23 -20.23
CA LEU A 143 3.14 -15.80 -20.12
C LEU A 143 2.56 -15.21 -21.41
N ASN A 144 3.39 -14.99 -22.43
CA ASN A 144 3.08 -14.24 -23.64
C ASN A 144 2.35 -12.90 -23.34
N THR A 145 2.75 -12.21 -22.26
CA THR A 145 2.09 -10.99 -21.76
C THR A 145 3.12 -10.08 -21.09
N LYS A 146 3.12 -8.79 -21.45
CA LYS A 146 3.96 -7.77 -20.81
C LYS A 146 3.42 -7.39 -19.42
N ILE A 147 4.28 -7.39 -18.40
CA ILE A 147 3.93 -7.11 -17.01
C ILE A 147 4.16 -5.62 -16.75
N TYR A 148 3.08 -4.90 -16.43
CA TYR A 148 3.13 -3.50 -16.02
C TYR A 148 3.10 -3.38 -14.50
N PRO A 149 3.59 -2.28 -13.90
CA PRO A 149 3.56 -2.09 -12.45
C PRO A 149 2.17 -2.34 -11.86
N GLY A 150 2.11 -3.07 -10.75
CA GLY A 150 0.86 -3.49 -10.10
C GLY A 150 0.18 -4.73 -10.70
N THR A 151 0.65 -5.26 -11.84
CA THR A 151 0.19 -6.57 -12.34
C THR A 151 0.86 -7.68 -11.55
N GLU A 152 0.06 -8.60 -11.01
CA GLU A 152 0.53 -9.68 -10.13
C GLU A 152 0.27 -11.05 -10.74
N ILE A 153 1.22 -11.94 -10.56
CA ILE A 153 1.14 -13.32 -11.03
C ILE A 153 0.71 -14.19 -9.86
N MET A 154 -0.48 -14.78 -9.96
CA MET A 154 -1.10 -15.57 -8.88
C MET A 154 -0.95 -17.08 -9.08
N ALA A 155 -0.14 -17.50 -10.05
CA ALA A 155 0.13 -18.91 -10.35
C ALA A 155 1.65 -19.10 -10.56
N ASP A 156 2.16 -20.29 -10.28
CA ASP A 156 3.55 -20.60 -10.61
C ASP A 156 3.73 -20.60 -12.13
N VAL A 157 4.84 -20.04 -12.60
CA VAL A 157 5.14 -19.94 -14.03
C VAL A 157 6.52 -20.55 -14.27
N GLY A 158 6.55 -21.65 -15.01
CA GLY A 158 7.79 -22.30 -15.42
C GLY A 158 8.67 -22.70 -14.23
N SER A 159 9.85 -22.06 -14.13
CA SER A 159 10.86 -22.31 -13.09
C SER A 159 10.78 -21.35 -11.90
N VAL A 160 9.74 -20.52 -11.82
CA VAL A 160 9.50 -19.57 -10.73
C VAL A 160 8.36 -20.09 -9.87
N HIS A 161 8.72 -20.72 -8.76
CA HIS A 161 7.76 -21.03 -7.70
C HIS A 161 7.54 -19.78 -6.84
N PHE A 162 6.35 -19.58 -6.28
CA PHE A 162 6.13 -18.53 -5.27
C PHE A 162 5.82 -19.16 -3.91
N VAL A 163 6.12 -18.48 -2.80
CA VAL A 163 5.67 -18.95 -1.48
C VAL A 163 4.15 -18.95 -1.44
N LYS A 164 3.57 -20.11 -1.10
CA LYS A 164 2.13 -20.33 -1.08
C LYS A 164 1.62 -20.55 0.35
N SER A 165 0.44 -20.01 0.64
CA SER A 165 -0.38 -20.43 1.77
C SER A 165 -1.63 -21.11 1.23
N SER A 166 -1.85 -22.39 1.58
CA SER A 166 -3.05 -23.16 1.20
C SER A 166 -3.41 -23.04 -0.30
N ASP A 167 -2.43 -23.28 -1.18
CA ASP A 167 -2.54 -23.25 -2.65
C ASP A 167 -2.69 -21.84 -3.28
N ARG A 168 -2.41 -20.76 -2.54
CA ARG A 168 -2.45 -19.38 -3.04
C ARG A 168 -1.11 -18.66 -2.87
N VAL A 169 -0.67 -17.97 -3.92
CA VAL A 169 0.56 -17.15 -3.92
C VAL A 169 0.42 -15.95 -2.97
N LEU A 170 1.41 -15.77 -2.09
CA LEU A 170 1.47 -14.63 -1.17
C LEU A 170 2.12 -13.41 -1.84
N VAL A 171 1.47 -12.26 -1.78
CA VAL A 171 2.00 -11.00 -2.31
C VAL A 171 1.76 -9.91 -1.27
N PRO A 172 2.76 -9.14 -0.81
CA PRO A 172 4.19 -9.29 -1.07
C PRO A 172 4.74 -10.63 -0.56
N GLN A 173 5.89 -11.06 -1.08
CA GLN A 173 6.60 -12.23 -0.57
C GLN A 173 7.16 -11.90 0.82
N PRO A 174 6.94 -12.74 1.85
CA PRO A 174 7.53 -12.54 3.17
C PRO A 174 9.06 -12.66 3.12
N SER A 175 9.76 -11.91 3.97
CA SER A 175 11.20 -12.12 4.17
C SER A 175 11.44 -13.21 5.20
N GLN A 176 12.55 -13.95 5.12
CA GLN A 176 12.88 -15.02 6.08
C GLN A 176 13.17 -14.54 7.52
N SER A 177 12.96 -13.25 7.83
CA SER A 177 13.16 -12.70 9.17
C SER A 177 11.94 -12.97 10.07
N PRO A 178 12.14 -13.44 11.32
CA PRO A 178 11.06 -13.60 12.29
C PRO A 178 10.43 -12.27 12.74
N HIS A 179 11.09 -11.14 12.48
CA HIS A 179 10.63 -9.81 12.86
C HIS A 179 9.88 -9.06 11.76
N ASP A 180 9.80 -9.64 10.54
CA ASP A 180 8.99 -9.09 9.46
C ASP A 180 7.51 -9.03 9.88
N PRO A 181 6.85 -7.87 9.79
CA PRO A 181 5.43 -7.74 10.11
C PRO A 181 4.50 -8.67 9.31
N LEU A 182 4.92 -9.14 8.12
CA LEU A 182 4.18 -10.15 7.35
C LEU A 182 4.24 -11.54 8.01
N ASN A 183 5.27 -11.84 8.79
CA ASN A 183 5.47 -13.13 9.45
C ASN A 183 4.94 -13.16 10.88
N TRP A 184 4.56 -12.01 11.44
CA TRP A 184 4.01 -11.93 12.79
C TRP A 184 2.84 -12.89 13.03
N ASN A 185 2.77 -13.38 14.27
CA ASN A 185 1.63 -14.16 14.73
C ASN A 185 0.32 -13.33 14.66
N ARG A 186 -0.81 -14.04 14.73
CA ARG A 186 -2.13 -13.41 14.63
C ARG A 186 -2.37 -12.35 15.71
N PHE A 187 -1.83 -12.53 16.90
CA PHE A 187 -1.98 -11.58 18.01
C PHE A 187 -1.34 -10.23 17.67
N TRP A 188 -0.09 -10.20 17.21
CA TRP A 188 0.62 -8.96 16.89
C TRP A 188 0.05 -8.25 15.66
N LYS A 189 -0.34 -9.01 14.62
CA LYS A 189 -1.05 -8.46 13.46
C LYS A 189 -2.36 -7.80 13.86
N MET A 190 -3.18 -8.49 14.65
CA MET A 190 -4.44 -7.94 15.14
C MET A 190 -4.23 -6.77 16.09
N SER A 191 -3.21 -6.81 16.96
CA SER A 191 -2.85 -5.69 17.82
C SER A 191 -2.54 -4.43 17.02
N ALA A 192 -1.68 -4.52 15.99
CA ALA A 192 -1.32 -3.40 15.14
C ALA A 192 -2.53 -2.82 14.37
N ILE A 193 -3.38 -3.69 13.83
CA ILE A 193 -4.61 -3.29 13.12
C ILE A 193 -5.63 -2.66 14.09
N CYS A 194 -5.85 -3.27 15.26
CA CYS A 194 -6.78 -2.74 16.27
C CYS A 194 -6.32 -1.40 16.82
N MET A 195 -5.02 -1.22 17.11
CA MET A 195 -4.48 0.04 17.62
C MET A 195 -4.55 1.14 16.57
N SER A 196 -4.14 0.86 15.31
CA SER A 196 -4.30 1.85 14.23
C SER A 196 -5.76 2.22 14.00
N THR A 197 -6.68 1.25 14.04
CA THR A 197 -8.12 1.49 13.96
C THR A 197 -8.62 2.33 15.15
N ALA A 198 -8.16 2.05 16.37
CA ALA A 198 -8.54 2.81 17.56
C ALA A 198 -8.05 4.27 17.50
N VAL A 199 -6.86 4.52 16.95
CA VAL A 199 -6.38 5.89 16.69
C VAL A 199 -7.28 6.58 15.67
N SER A 200 -7.51 5.97 14.50
CA SER A 200 -8.35 6.55 13.46
C SER A 200 -9.77 6.83 13.97
N PHE A 201 -10.33 5.91 14.75
CA PHE A 201 -11.66 6.05 15.33
C PHE A 201 -11.72 7.17 16.38
N SER A 202 -10.78 7.20 17.33
CA SER A 202 -10.77 8.24 18.38
C SER A 202 -10.51 9.64 17.84
N GLN A 203 -9.63 9.79 16.85
CA GLN A 203 -9.38 11.07 16.19
C GLN A 203 -10.58 11.51 15.33
N GLY A 204 -11.29 10.57 14.71
CA GLY A 204 -12.48 10.85 13.90
C GLY A 204 -13.75 11.21 14.69
N LEU A 205 -13.87 10.87 15.99
CA LEU A 205 -15.04 11.21 16.80
C LEU A 205 -15.30 12.72 16.92
N GLY A 206 -14.24 13.53 17.00
CA GLY A 206 -14.33 14.96 17.30
C GLY A 206 -14.87 15.85 16.17
N PRO A 207 -14.27 15.82 14.96
CA PRO A 207 -14.54 16.82 13.92
C PRO A 207 -16.01 16.96 13.48
N LEU A 208 -16.75 15.85 13.40
CA LEU A 208 -18.15 15.84 12.94
C LEU A 208 -19.19 15.72 14.06
N ALA A 209 -18.75 15.60 15.32
CA ALA A 209 -19.66 15.64 16.47
C ALA A 209 -20.31 17.01 16.70
N LEU A 210 -19.84 18.07 16.03
CA LEU A 210 -20.33 19.44 16.21
C LEU A 210 -21.76 19.65 15.66
N ALA A 211 -22.20 18.86 14.68
CA ALA A 211 -23.44 19.13 13.94
C ALA A 211 -24.72 19.17 14.81
N PRO A 212 -24.95 18.22 15.74
CA PRO A 212 -26.08 18.31 16.68
C PRO A 212 -25.92 19.43 17.71
N MET A 213 -24.69 19.92 17.92
CA MET A 213 -24.33 20.93 18.92
C MET A 213 -24.40 22.36 18.35
N PHE A 214 -24.54 22.53 17.02
CA PHE A 214 -24.56 23.84 16.38
C PHE A 214 -25.53 24.84 17.02
N PRO A 215 -26.79 24.49 17.35
CA PRO A 215 -27.70 25.44 18.00
C PRO A 215 -27.17 25.97 19.34
N GLN A 216 -26.50 25.11 20.11
CA GLN A 216 -25.93 25.49 21.41
C GLN A 216 -24.64 26.29 21.26
N LEU A 217 -23.81 25.93 20.28
CA LEU A 217 -22.58 26.65 19.96
C LEU A 217 -22.88 28.08 19.49
N MET A 218 -23.90 28.24 18.64
CA MET A 218 -24.40 29.56 18.20
C MET A 218 -24.80 30.41 19.40
N LYS A 219 -25.56 29.84 20.34
CA LYS A 219 -25.97 30.53 21.58
C LYS A 219 -24.78 30.87 22.49
N SER A 220 -23.79 29.99 22.59
CA SER A 220 -22.66 30.18 23.51
C SER A 220 -21.61 31.17 23.02
N PHE A 221 -21.47 31.33 21.71
CA PHE A 221 -20.50 32.24 21.10
C PHE A 221 -21.13 33.47 20.45
N ASP A 222 -22.45 33.62 20.54
CA ASP A 222 -23.23 34.67 19.89
C ASP A 222 -22.87 34.80 18.39
N ALA A 223 -22.91 33.66 17.70
CA ALA A 223 -22.45 33.53 16.32
C ALA A 223 -23.54 32.92 15.43
N ASP A 224 -23.52 33.28 14.14
CA ASP A 224 -24.41 32.73 13.15
C ASP A 224 -24.03 31.30 12.74
N LEU A 225 -24.94 30.61 12.05
CA LEU A 225 -24.76 29.21 11.65
C LEU A 225 -23.53 29.03 10.75
N ALA A 226 -23.26 29.96 9.82
CA ALA A 226 -22.09 29.86 8.95
C ALA A 226 -20.79 29.95 9.76
N SER A 227 -20.71 30.84 10.75
CA SER A 227 -19.54 30.97 11.62
C SER A 227 -19.28 29.72 12.48
N VAL A 228 -20.32 29.00 12.93
CA VAL A 228 -20.13 27.77 13.70
C VAL A 228 -19.78 26.59 12.79
N VAL A 229 -20.34 26.51 11.58
CA VAL A 229 -19.97 25.50 10.56
C VAL A 229 -18.50 25.62 10.17
N LYS A 230 -17.92 26.83 10.19
CA LYS A 230 -16.48 27.05 9.95
C LYS A 230 -15.58 26.27 10.91
N PHE A 231 -16.02 25.98 12.15
CA PHE A 231 -15.22 25.15 13.06
C PHE A 231 -14.95 23.77 12.48
N THR A 232 -15.95 23.17 11.84
CA THR A 232 -15.82 21.88 11.14
C THR A 232 -15.00 22.05 9.86
N GLY A 233 -15.33 23.04 9.02
CA GLY A 233 -14.68 23.24 7.73
C GLY A 233 -13.16 23.49 7.85
N VAL A 234 -12.75 24.42 8.71
CA VAL A 234 -11.34 24.76 8.92
C VAL A 234 -10.58 23.57 9.52
N CYS A 235 -11.19 22.84 10.46
CA CYS A 235 -10.61 21.63 11.03
C CYS A 235 -10.32 20.58 9.94
N ILE A 236 -11.28 20.35 9.03
CA ILE A 236 -11.13 19.42 7.90
C ILE A 236 -10.01 19.89 6.96
N LEU A 237 -9.96 21.19 6.62
CA LEU A 237 -8.92 21.74 5.75
C LEU A 237 -7.51 21.47 6.31
N VAL A 238 -7.30 21.83 7.58
CA VAL A 238 -6.00 21.66 8.24
C VAL A 238 -5.65 20.18 8.36
N LEU A 239 -6.63 19.31 8.61
CA LEU A 239 -6.45 17.86 8.64
C LEU A 239 -5.85 17.35 7.33
N GLY A 240 -6.40 17.74 6.18
CA GLY A 240 -5.88 17.34 4.88
C GLY A 240 -4.45 17.82 4.61
N PHE A 241 -4.19 19.12 4.82
CA PHE A 241 -2.87 19.68 4.54
C PHE A 241 -1.80 19.24 5.53
N SER A 242 -2.17 18.86 6.75
CA SER A 242 -1.22 18.33 7.73
C SER A 242 -0.54 17.03 7.26
N ASN A 243 -1.15 16.28 6.33
CA ASN A 243 -0.54 15.06 5.77
C ASN A 243 0.74 15.33 4.97
N PHE A 244 0.93 16.55 4.44
CA PHE A 244 2.22 16.94 3.84
C PHE A 244 3.36 17.02 4.87
N PHE A 245 3.03 17.20 6.14
CA PHE A 245 3.99 17.16 7.23
C PHE A 245 4.12 15.74 7.79
N TRP A 246 3.00 15.10 8.12
CA TRP A 246 3.03 13.83 8.83
C TRP A 246 3.55 12.67 8.01
N VAL A 247 3.17 12.54 6.73
CA VAL A 247 3.57 11.38 5.94
C VAL A 247 5.08 11.34 5.66
N PRO A 248 5.75 12.44 5.31
CA PRO A 248 7.21 12.46 5.25
C PRO A 248 7.86 12.10 6.59
N VAL A 249 7.33 12.62 7.71
CA VAL A 249 7.84 12.30 9.05
C VAL A 249 7.67 10.81 9.37
N GLN A 250 6.55 10.19 8.99
CA GLN A 250 6.34 8.75 9.14
C GLN A 250 7.32 7.94 8.29
N ALA A 251 7.54 8.35 7.04
CA ALA A 251 8.48 7.71 6.16
C ALA A 251 9.92 7.83 6.67
N ALA A 252 10.29 8.93 7.33
CA ALA A 252 11.63 9.16 7.85
C ALA A 252 11.89 8.52 9.22
N PHE A 253 10.94 8.60 10.16
CA PHE A 253 11.14 8.27 11.57
C PHE A 253 10.38 7.04 12.09
N GLY A 254 9.45 6.50 11.28
CA GLY A 254 8.61 5.37 11.66
C GLY A 254 7.14 5.75 11.88
N ARG A 255 6.25 4.75 11.89
CA ARG A 255 4.80 4.92 12.10
C ARG A 255 4.46 5.17 13.57
N ARG A 256 5.16 4.49 14.49
CA ARG A 256 4.91 4.56 15.94
C ARG A 256 5.04 5.97 16.52
N PRO A 257 6.16 6.73 16.36
CA PRO A 257 6.28 8.06 16.94
C PRO A 257 5.17 9.00 16.45
N VAL A 258 4.85 8.94 15.16
CA VAL A 258 3.83 9.81 14.58
C VAL A 258 2.45 9.52 15.16
N LEU A 259 2.07 8.26 15.34
CA LEU A 259 0.80 7.94 15.98
C LEU A 259 0.75 8.46 17.43
N ILE A 260 1.83 8.31 18.21
CA ILE A 260 1.90 8.82 19.59
C ILE A 260 1.73 10.36 19.62
N PHE A 261 2.53 11.09 18.83
CA PHE A 261 2.49 12.55 18.82
C PHE A 261 1.16 13.09 18.28
N SER A 262 0.59 12.45 17.26
CA SER A 262 -0.70 12.83 16.69
C SER A 262 -1.84 12.72 17.71
N VAL A 263 -1.90 11.61 18.46
CA VAL A 263 -2.87 11.39 19.55
C VAL A 263 -2.64 12.40 20.68
N LEU A 264 -1.39 12.70 21.04
CA LEU A 264 -1.08 13.69 22.07
C LEU A 264 -1.56 15.10 21.68
N ILE A 265 -1.34 15.52 20.44
CA ILE A 265 -1.84 16.80 19.92
C ILE A 265 -3.38 16.82 19.91
N CYS A 266 -4.01 15.72 19.50
CA CYS A 266 -5.46 15.58 19.58
C CYS A 266 -5.99 15.65 21.02
N LEU A 267 -5.28 15.07 21.99
CA LEU A 267 -5.66 15.09 23.41
C LEU A 267 -5.59 16.52 23.95
N VAL A 268 -4.48 17.23 23.74
CA VAL A 268 -4.30 18.63 24.17
C VAL A 268 -5.34 19.56 23.52
N SER A 269 -5.60 19.39 22.23
CA SER A 269 -6.61 20.19 21.52
C SER A 269 -8.04 19.95 22.04
N ASN A 270 -8.40 18.72 22.44
CA ASN A 270 -9.71 18.45 23.04
C ASN A 270 -9.86 19.05 24.45
N ILE A 271 -8.81 19.02 25.27
CA ILE A 271 -8.80 19.74 26.56
C ILE A 271 -9.00 21.23 26.33
N TRP A 272 -8.30 21.79 25.33
CA TRP A 272 -8.44 23.20 24.98
C TRP A 272 -9.85 23.55 24.50
N ARG A 273 -10.47 22.70 23.66
CA ARG A 273 -11.87 22.86 23.22
C ARG A 273 -12.85 22.85 24.40
N ALA A 274 -12.64 21.97 25.38
CA ALA A 274 -13.50 21.88 26.56
C ALA A 274 -13.44 23.15 27.43
N LEU A 275 -12.26 23.77 27.54
CA LEU A 275 -12.01 24.96 28.34
C LEU A 275 -12.23 26.28 27.60
N ALA A 276 -12.40 26.25 26.27
CA ALA A 276 -12.54 27.45 25.47
C ALA A 276 -13.82 28.25 25.82
N THR A 277 -13.65 29.55 26.00
CA THR A 277 -14.72 30.51 26.32
C THR A 277 -14.98 31.52 25.20
N SER A 278 -14.06 31.65 24.24
CA SER A 278 -14.17 32.57 23.10
C SER A 278 -14.17 31.85 21.76
N TYR A 279 -14.82 32.43 20.75
CA TYR A 279 -14.86 31.91 19.38
C TYR A 279 -13.45 31.66 18.83
N GLY A 280 -12.55 32.64 18.96
CA GLY A 280 -11.17 32.52 18.47
C GLY A 280 -10.37 31.43 19.18
N SER A 281 -10.51 31.30 20.50
CA SER A 281 -9.87 30.21 21.25
C SER A 281 -10.37 28.84 20.80
N TYR A 282 -11.68 28.71 20.56
CA TYR A 282 -12.27 27.46 20.09
C TYR A 282 -11.82 27.12 18.67
N MET A 283 -11.76 28.11 17.77
CA MET A 283 -11.22 27.95 16.42
C MET A 283 -9.74 27.53 16.43
N GLY A 284 -8.91 28.15 17.28
CA GLY A 284 -7.50 27.76 17.44
C GLY A 284 -7.34 26.30 17.88
N ALA A 285 -8.18 25.85 18.83
CA ALA A 285 -8.21 24.46 19.25
C ALA A 285 -8.68 23.52 18.11
N CYS A 286 -9.59 23.98 17.23
CA CYS A 286 -9.98 23.23 16.03
C CYS A 286 -8.85 23.08 15.01
N ILE A 287 -8.07 24.14 14.79
CA ILE A 287 -6.88 24.09 13.92
C ILE A 287 -5.87 23.09 14.46
N LEU A 288 -5.57 23.16 15.78
CA LEU A 288 -4.64 22.23 16.42
C LEU A 288 -5.14 20.78 16.34
N ASN A 289 -6.44 20.56 16.53
CA ASN A 289 -7.05 19.24 16.39
C ASN A 289 -6.96 18.72 14.94
N GLY A 290 -7.23 19.56 13.95
CA GLY A 290 -7.07 19.22 12.54
C GLY A 290 -5.64 18.79 12.25
N PHE A 291 -4.64 19.55 12.71
CA PHE A 291 -3.24 19.19 12.54
C PHE A 291 -2.90 17.85 13.20
N GLY A 292 -3.38 17.59 14.42
CA GLY A 292 -3.16 16.32 15.11
C GLY A 292 -3.88 15.12 14.49
N ALA A 293 -5.01 15.34 13.82
CA ALA A 293 -5.86 14.26 13.28
C ALA A 293 -5.47 13.80 11.86
N GLY A 294 -4.52 14.47 11.20
CA GLY A 294 -4.07 14.10 9.84
C GLY A 294 -3.67 12.63 9.68
N PRO A 295 -2.79 12.08 10.56
CA PRO A 295 -2.30 10.72 10.46
C PRO A 295 -3.39 9.63 10.49
N ALA A 296 -4.58 9.90 11.03
CA ALA A 296 -5.69 8.96 10.99
C ALA A 296 -6.07 8.53 9.57
N GLU A 297 -5.89 9.42 8.57
CA GLU A 297 -6.31 9.14 7.19
C GLU A 297 -5.24 8.43 6.34
N THR A 298 -3.98 8.51 6.76
CA THR A 298 -2.82 8.08 5.97
C THR A 298 -2.08 6.91 6.61
N ALA A 299 -1.96 6.88 7.94
CA ALA A 299 -1.18 5.88 8.65
C ALA A 299 -1.77 4.47 8.56
N GLN A 300 -3.08 4.34 8.73
CA GLN A 300 -3.72 3.02 8.81
C GLN A 300 -3.65 2.24 7.49
N PRO A 301 -3.92 2.83 6.30
CA PRO A 301 -3.69 2.14 5.03
C PRO A 301 -2.24 1.70 4.80
N GLU A 302 -1.26 2.48 5.28
CA GLU A 302 0.16 2.10 5.21
C GLU A 302 0.46 0.92 6.13
N ILE A 303 -0.04 0.94 7.37
CA ILE A 303 0.10 -0.17 8.32
C ILE A 303 -0.54 -1.44 7.76
N ILE A 304 -1.71 -1.34 7.14
CA ILE A 304 -2.35 -2.47 6.46
C ILE A 304 -1.47 -3.00 5.33
N ALA A 305 -0.85 -2.11 4.53
CA ALA A 305 0.06 -2.51 3.47
C ALA A 305 1.35 -3.18 4.00
N ASP A 306 1.80 -2.80 5.20
CA ASP A 306 3.00 -3.35 5.85
C ASP A 306 2.77 -4.75 6.46
N VAL A 307 1.58 -5.02 7.01
CA VAL A 307 1.30 -6.24 7.81
C VAL A 307 0.38 -7.27 7.12
N VAL A 308 -0.33 -6.89 6.04
CA VAL A 308 -1.35 -7.72 5.38
C VAL A 308 -1.00 -8.02 3.91
N PHE A 309 -1.25 -9.27 3.50
CA PHE A 309 -1.11 -9.72 2.11
C PHE A 309 -2.21 -9.16 1.18
N LEU A 310 -1.91 -9.05 -0.11
CA LEU A 310 -2.72 -8.44 -1.17
C LEU A 310 -4.14 -9.00 -1.28
N HIS A 311 -4.33 -10.29 -0.99
CA HIS A 311 -5.62 -10.97 -1.10
C HIS A 311 -6.57 -10.62 0.05
N GLU A 312 -6.06 -10.25 1.23
CA GLU A 312 -6.88 -9.79 2.36
C GLU A 312 -6.93 -8.26 2.45
N ARG A 313 -6.01 -7.56 1.78
CA ARG A 313 -5.86 -6.10 1.83
C ARG A 313 -7.17 -5.34 1.56
N GLY A 314 -7.99 -5.81 0.61
CA GLY A 314 -9.28 -5.19 0.31
C GLY A 314 -10.26 -5.22 1.50
N ALA A 315 -10.31 -6.33 2.23
CA ALA A 315 -11.15 -6.48 3.41
C ALA A 315 -10.69 -5.56 4.56
N TYR A 316 -9.38 -5.48 4.83
CA TYR A 316 -8.86 -4.60 5.87
C TYR A 316 -8.96 -3.12 5.52
N ASN A 317 -8.78 -2.73 4.25
CA ASN A 317 -9.05 -1.36 3.82
C ASN A 317 -10.53 -1.00 3.96
N THR A 318 -11.43 -1.94 3.69
CA THR A 318 -12.86 -1.73 3.94
C THR A 318 -13.13 -1.55 5.44
N LEU A 319 -12.54 -2.39 6.30
CA LEU A 319 -12.62 -2.23 7.76
C LEU A 319 -12.12 -0.86 8.22
N TYR A 320 -11.01 -0.38 7.66
CA TYR A 320 -10.49 0.97 7.90
C TYR A 320 -11.53 2.03 7.56
N PHE A 321 -12.05 2.05 6.33
CA PHE A 321 -13.03 3.08 5.94
C PHE A 321 -14.31 2.99 6.76
N THR A 322 -14.78 1.78 7.08
CA THR A 322 -15.94 1.60 7.96
C THR A 322 -15.67 2.11 9.38
N ALA A 323 -14.49 1.88 9.95
CA ALA A 323 -14.16 2.39 11.28
C ALA A 323 -13.95 3.91 11.27
N TYR A 324 -13.24 4.44 10.26
CA TYR A 324 -12.99 5.87 10.10
C TYR A 324 -14.30 6.63 9.88
N PHE A 325 -15.10 6.29 8.87
CA PHE A 325 -16.40 6.94 8.66
C PHE A 325 -17.38 6.58 9.77
N GLY A 326 -17.32 5.36 10.31
CA GLY A 326 -18.07 4.92 11.49
C GLY A 326 -17.91 5.86 12.68
N SER A 327 -16.66 6.25 12.98
CA SER A 327 -16.36 7.18 14.08
C SER A 327 -16.99 8.56 13.88
N LEU A 328 -17.00 9.06 12.64
CA LEU A 328 -17.63 10.33 12.28
C LEU A 328 -19.15 10.31 12.47
N MET A 329 -19.77 9.13 12.58
CA MET A 329 -21.20 8.92 12.80
C MET A 329 -21.53 8.78 14.28
N VAL A 330 -20.66 8.06 15.00
CA VAL A 330 -20.79 7.83 16.44
C VAL A 330 -20.63 9.15 17.20
N GLY A 331 -19.78 10.07 16.71
CA GLY A 331 -19.62 11.42 17.25
C GLY A 331 -20.97 12.13 17.48
N PRO A 332 -21.77 12.40 16.43
CA PRO A 332 -23.11 12.97 16.55
C PRO A 332 -24.09 12.19 17.45
N VAL A 333 -24.04 10.86 17.44
CA VAL A 333 -24.92 10.01 18.28
C VAL A 333 -24.67 10.25 19.77
N ILE A 334 -23.40 10.43 20.14
CA ILE A 334 -22.99 10.68 21.53
C ILE A 334 -23.15 12.17 21.88
N SER A 335 -22.73 13.06 20.98
CA SER A 335 -22.72 14.50 21.25
C SER A 335 -24.11 15.10 21.33
N GLY A 336 -25.11 14.59 20.61
CA GLY A 336 -26.50 15.06 20.64
C GLY A 336 -27.11 15.03 22.05
N PRO A 337 -27.22 13.85 22.70
CA PRO A 337 -27.72 13.74 24.07
C PRO A 337 -26.85 14.49 25.09
N MET A 338 -25.52 14.44 24.97
CA MET A 338 -24.62 15.11 25.91
C MET A 338 -24.77 16.64 25.85
N ALA A 339 -24.93 17.18 24.65
CA ALA A 339 -25.22 18.59 24.44
C ALA A 339 -26.54 18.97 25.11
N GLU A 340 -27.61 18.19 24.88
CA GLU A 340 -28.95 18.52 25.40
C GLU A 340 -29.04 18.52 26.93
N HIS A 341 -28.48 17.51 27.60
CA HIS A 341 -28.72 17.28 29.04
C HIS A 341 -27.64 17.86 29.96
N ILE A 342 -26.37 17.80 29.56
CA ILE A 342 -25.22 18.13 30.42
C ILE A 342 -24.48 19.36 29.89
N GLY A 343 -24.61 19.65 28.59
CA GLY A 343 -23.96 20.74 27.89
C GLY A 343 -22.80 20.26 27.03
N TRP A 344 -22.56 20.98 25.94
CA TRP A 344 -21.63 20.57 24.88
C TRP A 344 -20.18 20.33 25.32
N ARG A 345 -19.71 20.98 26.39
CA ARG A 345 -18.33 20.82 26.89
C ARG A 345 -18.02 19.41 27.39
N SER A 346 -19.03 18.70 27.91
CA SER A 346 -18.88 17.33 28.43
C SER A 346 -18.39 16.34 27.37
N PHE A 347 -18.80 16.53 26.10
CA PHE A 347 -18.37 15.70 24.98
C PHE A 347 -16.84 15.76 24.76
N PHE A 348 -16.23 16.93 24.91
CA PHE A 348 -14.78 17.08 24.75
C PHE A 348 -13.99 16.43 25.89
N TRP A 349 -14.54 16.42 27.11
CA TRP A 349 -13.95 15.67 28.22
C TRP A 349 -14.02 14.16 28.00
N LEU A 350 -15.14 13.65 27.47
CA LEU A 350 -15.25 12.25 27.06
C LEU A 350 -14.20 11.91 25.99
N ASN A 351 -14.08 12.73 24.94
CA ASN A 351 -13.11 12.50 23.88
C ASN A 351 -11.67 12.54 24.41
N THR A 352 -11.38 13.42 25.36
CA THR A 352 -10.09 13.47 26.06
C THR A 352 -9.79 12.16 26.80
N GLY A 353 -10.77 11.59 27.51
CA GLY A 353 -10.62 10.31 28.19
C GLY A 353 -10.36 9.15 27.21
N ILE A 354 -11.08 9.10 26.10
CA ILE A 354 -10.88 8.09 25.04
C ILE A 354 -9.48 8.20 24.43
N LEU A 355 -9.05 9.41 24.06
CA LEU A 355 -7.71 9.65 23.52
C LEU A 355 -6.61 9.33 24.52
N GLY A 356 -6.82 9.60 25.82
CA GLY A 356 -5.91 9.22 26.89
C GLY A 356 -5.75 7.70 27.01
N ALA A 357 -6.85 6.95 26.95
CA ALA A 357 -6.82 5.49 26.96
C ALA A 357 -6.12 4.92 25.72
N VAL A 358 -6.42 5.47 24.53
CA VAL A 358 -5.76 5.06 23.27
C VAL A 358 -4.27 5.38 23.31
N LEU A 359 -3.86 6.53 23.86
CA LEU A 359 -2.46 6.91 24.00
C LEU A 359 -1.69 5.89 24.86
N VAL A 360 -2.24 5.53 26.02
CA VAL A 360 -1.65 4.51 26.90
C VAL A 360 -1.56 3.16 26.18
N ALA A 361 -2.65 2.72 25.55
CA ALA A 361 -2.68 1.46 24.80
C ALA A 361 -1.63 1.44 23.68
N LEU A 362 -1.46 2.54 22.96
CA LEU A 362 -0.53 2.65 21.84
C LEU A 362 0.94 2.56 22.29
N VAL A 363 1.28 3.14 23.43
CA VAL A 363 2.64 3.06 23.99
C VAL A 363 3.03 1.60 24.30
N PHE A 364 2.09 0.77 24.79
CA PHE A 364 2.38 -0.60 25.21
C PHE A 364 2.11 -1.67 24.13
N LEU A 365 1.11 -1.50 23.27
CA LEU A 365 0.60 -2.56 22.39
C LEU A 365 0.97 -2.41 20.90
N PHE A 366 1.50 -1.25 20.48
CA PHE A 366 1.77 -0.97 19.08
C PHE A 366 3.28 -1.05 18.74
N PRO A 367 3.78 -2.17 18.20
CA PRO A 367 5.14 -2.25 17.65
C PRO A 367 5.24 -1.47 16.32
N GLU A 368 6.44 -0.99 15.99
CA GLU A 368 6.75 -0.37 14.71
C GLU A 368 6.55 -1.38 13.56
N THR A 369 5.76 -0.95 12.56
CA THR A 369 5.36 -1.78 11.41
C THR A 369 6.19 -1.47 10.17
N LYS A 370 6.88 -0.32 10.13
CA LYS A 370 7.80 -0.01 9.04
C LYS A 370 8.93 -1.04 9.06
N TRP A 371 8.97 -1.87 8.04
CA TRP A 371 10.03 -2.85 7.86
C TRP A 371 10.67 -2.63 6.50
N HIS A 372 11.97 -2.33 6.53
CA HIS A 372 12.75 -2.28 5.30
C HIS A 372 12.97 -3.72 4.85
N ARG A 373 12.11 -4.19 3.94
CA ARG A 373 12.34 -5.45 3.23
C ARG A 373 13.47 -5.15 2.28
N ALA A 374 14.69 -5.41 2.77
CA ALA A 374 15.91 -5.20 2.02
C ALA A 374 15.69 -5.72 0.60
N HIS A 375 15.75 -4.80 -0.34
CA HIS A 375 16.01 -5.17 -1.71
C HIS A 375 17.32 -5.98 -1.66
N PRO A 376 17.46 -7.14 -2.31
CA PRO A 376 18.64 -8.00 -2.11
C PRO A 376 20.00 -7.31 -2.36
N SER A 377 20.01 -6.11 -2.95
CA SER A 377 21.16 -5.20 -2.97
C SER A 377 21.73 -4.78 -1.62
N GLU A 378 20.96 -4.83 -0.54
CA GLU A 378 21.40 -4.42 0.81
C GLU A 378 21.76 -5.61 1.71
N ILE A 379 21.30 -6.82 1.38
CA ILE A 379 21.60 -8.05 2.15
C ILE A 379 23.11 -8.37 2.12
N GLN A 380 23.86 -7.82 1.16
CA GLN A 380 25.32 -7.95 1.09
C GLN A 380 26.11 -7.08 2.08
N HIS A 381 25.52 -6.08 2.74
CA HIS A 381 26.28 -5.23 3.69
C HIS A 381 26.29 -5.75 5.14
N GLY A 382 25.65 -6.88 5.42
CA GLY A 382 25.53 -7.43 6.78
C GLY A 382 26.42 -8.63 7.12
N GLN A 383 27.09 -9.26 6.15
CA GLN A 383 27.90 -10.45 6.39
C GLN A 383 29.14 -10.46 5.48
N GLU A 384 30.13 -9.62 5.78
CA GLU A 384 31.51 -10.05 5.57
C GLU A 384 31.86 -10.97 6.75
N PRO A 385 32.22 -12.25 6.51
CA PRO A 385 32.84 -13.03 7.58
C PRO A 385 34.12 -12.30 7.97
N VAL A 386 34.19 -11.84 9.22
CA VAL A 386 35.41 -11.32 9.83
C VAL A 386 36.41 -12.48 9.88
N VAL A 387 37.20 -12.61 8.82
CA VAL A 387 38.40 -13.43 8.84
C VAL A 387 39.38 -12.70 9.74
N THR A 388 39.41 -13.10 11.01
CA THR A 388 40.43 -12.64 11.95
C THR A 388 41.76 -13.26 11.48
N PRO A 389 42.79 -12.49 11.14
CA PRO A 389 44.05 -13.07 10.70
C PRO A 389 44.75 -13.68 11.91
N SER A 390 44.67 -15.00 12.07
CA SER A 390 45.55 -15.71 12.98
C SER A 390 46.95 -15.77 12.39
N SER A 391 47.90 -15.46 13.25
CA SER A 391 49.32 -15.24 13.02
C SER A 391 50.01 -16.45 12.35
N ALA A 392 51.04 -16.13 11.56
CA ALA A 392 51.86 -17.05 10.78
C ALA A 392 52.62 -18.10 11.60
N SER A 393 52.66 -19.33 11.08
CA SER A 393 53.88 -20.16 10.98
C SER A 393 53.64 -21.40 10.10
N ASP A 394 54.61 -21.67 9.23
CA ASP A 394 54.86 -22.87 8.42
C ASP A 394 54.33 -22.95 6.96
N PRO A 395 55.22 -22.83 5.96
CA PRO A 395 54.97 -23.21 4.57
C PRO A 395 55.39 -24.67 4.34
N GLU A 396 54.47 -25.49 3.85
CA GLU A 396 54.65 -26.76 3.10
C GLU A 396 53.63 -27.82 3.55
N LYS A 397 52.49 -27.85 2.86
CA LYS A 397 51.74 -29.06 2.44
C LYS A 397 50.52 -28.64 1.60
N PRO A 398 50.12 -29.41 0.56
CA PRO A 398 48.89 -29.14 -0.17
C PRO A 398 47.71 -29.45 0.75
N VAL A 399 46.92 -28.45 1.09
CA VAL A 399 45.66 -28.64 1.81
C VAL A 399 44.63 -29.16 0.83
N GLU A 400 44.32 -30.44 0.96
CA GLU A 400 43.21 -31.13 0.32
C GLU A 400 41.90 -30.54 0.87
N VAL A 401 41.14 -29.85 0.03
CA VAL A 401 39.83 -29.30 0.39
C VAL A 401 38.83 -30.47 0.44
N THR A 402 38.67 -31.06 1.62
CA THR A 402 37.55 -31.96 1.88
C THR A 402 36.26 -31.14 1.93
N LEU A 403 35.47 -31.21 0.87
CA LEU A 403 34.10 -30.71 0.86
C LEU A 403 33.29 -31.57 1.86
N GLN A 404 33.05 -31.05 3.07
CA GLN A 404 31.98 -31.57 3.91
C GLN A 404 30.66 -31.24 3.23
N GLN A 405 30.13 -32.26 2.57
CA GLN A 405 28.79 -32.29 2.02
C GLN A 405 27.81 -32.35 3.20
N GLU A 406 27.42 -31.19 3.72
CA GLU A 406 26.21 -31.10 4.53
C GLU A 406 25.05 -31.49 3.61
N ASN A 407 24.43 -32.62 3.94
CA ASN A 407 23.21 -33.11 3.31
C ASN A 407 22.09 -32.08 3.50
N VAL A 408 22.00 -31.11 2.60
CA VAL A 408 20.76 -30.38 2.33
C VAL A 408 19.86 -31.38 1.61
N ALA A 409 19.11 -32.15 2.40
CA ALA A 409 18.05 -32.98 1.91
C ALA A 409 17.11 -32.11 1.07
N SER A 410 17.09 -32.40 -0.23
CA SER A 410 16.19 -31.79 -1.19
C SER A 410 14.79 -32.34 -0.92
N GLU A 411 14.00 -31.65 -0.11
CA GLU A 411 12.54 -31.83 -0.10
C GLU A 411 11.93 -30.93 -1.15
N SER A 412 11.54 -31.55 -2.26
CA SER A 412 10.72 -30.99 -3.31
C SER A 412 9.32 -30.65 -2.77
N GLY A 413 9.09 -29.39 -2.44
CA GLY A 413 7.78 -28.79 -2.17
C GLY A 413 7.97 -27.31 -1.90
N ALA A 414 7.29 -26.43 -2.65
CA ALA A 414 7.42 -24.97 -2.55
C ALA A 414 7.59 -24.49 -1.10
N ASP A 415 8.77 -23.96 -0.77
CA ASP A 415 9.22 -23.64 0.58
C ASP A 415 8.16 -22.82 1.34
N GLN A 416 7.57 -23.42 2.38
CA GLN A 416 6.82 -22.68 3.38
C GLN A 416 7.83 -21.87 4.20
N ASP A 417 7.70 -20.54 4.23
CA ASP A 417 8.54 -19.70 5.09
C ASP A 417 8.42 -20.21 6.56
N PRO A 418 9.53 -20.60 7.21
CA PRO A 418 9.52 -21.20 8.55
C PRO A 418 8.81 -20.34 9.60
N TRP A 419 8.80 -19.02 9.39
CA TRP A 419 8.31 -18.02 10.34
C TRP A 419 6.91 -17.52 10.03
N LEU A 420 6.28 -17.97 8.94
CA LEU A 420 4.95 -17.51 8.53
C LEU A 420 3.93 -17.77 9.66
N GLY A 421 3.42 -16.69 10.25
CA GLY A 421 2.44 -16.74 11.35
C GLY A 421 3.01 -17.11 12.72
N LYS A 422 4.33 -17.26 12.85
CA LYS A 422 5.04 -17.57 14.10
C LYS A 422 5.97 -16.44 14.56
N GLY A 423 6.18 -15.42 13.72
CA GLY A 423 7.05 -14.27 14.02
C GLY A 423 6.56 -13.39 15.17
N TYR A 424 7.44 -12.51 15.63
CA TYR A 424 7.19 -11.59 16.75
C TYR A 424 8.00 -10.29 16.61
N PRO A 425 7.50 -9.16 17.14
CA PRO A 425 8.21 -7.90 17.08
C PRO A 425 9.46 -7.91 17.97
N SER A 426 10.55 -7.34 17.46
CA SER A 426 11.80 -7.15 18.20
C SER A 426 11.68 -6.03 19.24
N LYS A 427 12.55 -6.03 20.25
CA LYS A 427 12.60 -4.92 21.23
C LYS A 427 12.91 -3.56 20.58
N GLN A 428 13.65 -3.56 19.46
CA GLN A 428 13.95 -2.34 18.71
C GLN A 428 12.71 -1.75 18.03
N GLN A 429 11.73 -2.58 17.63
CA GLN A 429 10.43 -2.12 17.09
C GLN A 429 9.56 -1.42 18.15
N PHE A 430 9.91 -1.49 19.44
CA PHE A 430 9.26 -0.70 20.50
C PHE A 430 9.97 0.63 20.81
N MET A 431 11.13 0.90 20.19
CA MET A 431 11.80 2.19 20.35
C MET A 431 10.99 3.31 19.72
N LEU A 432 11.10 4.51 20.30
CA LEU A 432 10.32 5.67 19.85
C LEU A 432 10.74 6.16 18.47
N TRP A 433 12.02 6.01 18.09
CA TRP A 433 12.57 6.54 16.85
C TRP A 433 13.31 5.45 16.09
N GLN A 434 12.98 5.30 14.80
CA GLN A 434 13.73 4.47 13.85
C GLN A 434 14.06 5.30 12.61
N PRO A 435 15.11 6.15 12.69
CA PRO A 435 15.49 7.02 11.56
C PRO A 435 15.94 6.17 10.36
N SER A 436 15.50 6.54 9.17
CA SER A 436 16.04 5.97 7.93
C SER A 436 17.47 6.46 7.67
N ASP A 437 18.28 5.64 7.01
CA ASP A 437 19.69 5.92 6.70
C ASP A 437 19.90 7.29 6.02
N ASN A 438 18.93 7.74 5.22
CA ASN A 438 18.93 9.04 4.53
C ASN A 438 17.66 9.86 4.82
N TYR A 439 17.35 10.12 6.10
CA TYR A 439 16.12 10.80 6.53
C TYR A 439 15.82 12.13 5.80
N LEU A 440 16.81 13.00 5.56
CA LEU A 440 16.58 14.28 4.85
C LEU A 440 16.16 14.08 3.38
N LYS A 441 16.78 13.11 2.69
CA LYS A 441 16.42 12.77 1.31
C LYS A 441 15.03 12.16 1.25
N THR A 442 14.70 11.27 2.20
CA THR A 442 13.36 10.69 2.32
C THR A 442 12.32 11.78 2.55
N LEU A 443 12.55 12.70 3.49
CA LEU A 443 11.64 13.81 3.77
C LEU A 443 11.35 14.65 2.53
N TRP A 444 12.40 15.09 1.83
CA TRP A 444 12.25 15.93 0.63
C TRP A 444 11.54 15.18 -0.51
N THR A 445 11.88 13.92 -0.72
CA THR A 445 11.30 13.14 -1.81
C THR A 445 9.83 12.81 -1.53
N CYS A 446 9.50 12.43 -0.29
CA CYS A 446 8.13 12.21 0.15
C CYS A 446 7.28 13.49 0.13
N PHE A 447 7.86 14.67 0.31
CA PHE A 447 7.14 15.93 0.17
C PHE A 447 6.73 16.23 -1.28
N TRP A 448 7.59 15.91 -2.26
CA TRP A 448 7.36 16.26 -3.67
C TRP A 448 6.57 15.21 -4.48
N ILE A 449 6.64 13.94 -4.10
CA ILE A 449 5.96 12.86 -4.84
C ILE A 449 4.44 13.00 -4.88
N PRO A 450 3.72 13.39 -3.80
CA PRO A 450 2.27 13.57 -3.86
C PRO A 450 1.84 14.54 -4.98
N TRP A 451 2.60 15.60 -5.23
CA TRP A 451 2.34 16.53 -6.35
C TRP A 451 2.48 15.88 -7.72
N LYS A 452 3.44 14.96 -7.88
CA LYS A 452 3.56 14.15 -9.10
C LYS A 452 2.43 13.13 -9.22
N LEU A 453 1.98 12.56 -8.11
CA LEU A 453 0.89 11.59 -8.08
C LEU A 453 -0.45 12.21 -8.48
N LEU A 454 -0.69 13.49 -8.17
CA LEU A 454 -1.87 14.23 -8.65
C LEU A 454 -1.89 14.40 -10.19
N ALA A 455 -0.76 14.23 -10.88
CA ALA A 455 -0.76 14.21 -12.35
C ALA A 455 -1.22 12.87 -12.93
N PHE A 456 -1.37 11.82 -12.11
CA PHE A 456 -1.67 10.46 -12.58
C PHE A 456 -3.17 10.18 -12.59
N PRO A 457 -3.77 9.83 -13.76
CA PRO A 457 -5.20 9.61 -13.88
C PRO A 457 -5.81 8.58 -12.91
N ILE A 458 -5.03 7.56 -12.54
CA ILE A 458 -5.46 6.51 -11.61
C ILE A 458 -5.60 7.07 -10.19
N VAL A 459 -4.66 7.93 -9.77
CA VAL A 459 -4.69 8.57 -8.46
C VAL A 459 -5.80 9.60 -8.41
N GLU A 460 -5.97 10.40 -9.47
CA GLU A 460 -7.05 11.38 -9.58
C GLU A 460 -8.43 10.72 -9.52
N LEU A 461 -8.64 9.59 -10.21
CA LEU A 461 -9.90 8.84 -10.12
C LEU A 461 -10.19 8.46 -8.65
N ALA A 462 -9.20 7.95 -7.93
CA ALA A 462 -9.36 7.59 -6.53
C ALA A 462 -9.60 8.81 -5.64
N ALA A 463 -8.82 9.88 -5.83
CA ALA A 463 -8.95 11.13 -5.08
C ALA A 463 -10.34 11.73 -5.25
N PHE A 464 -10.83 11.89 -6.48
CA PHE A 464 -12.15 12.45 -6.73
C PHE A 464 -13.29 11.54 -6.25
N THR A 465 -13.20 10.22 -6.46
CA THR A 465 -14.24 9.28 -6.00
C THR A 465 -14.36 9.30 -4.49
N VAL A 466 -13.23 9.26 -3.77
CA VAL A 466 -13.21 9.34 -2.31
C VAL A 466 -13.78 10.68 -1.83
N SER A 467 -13.35 11.79 -2.45
CA SER A 467 -13.77 13.14 -2.08
C SER A 467 -15.26 13.36 -2.23
N TRP A 468 -15.85 12.95 -3.35
CA TRP A 468 -17.26 13.15 -3.62
C TRP A 468 -18.16 12.18 -2.84
N SER A 469 -17.70 10.94 -2.64
CA SER A 469 -18.37 10.00 -1.74
C SER A 469 -18.41 10.50 -0.29
N ALA A 470 -17.29 11.04 0.20
CA ALA A 470 -17.21 11.68 1.52
C ALA A 470 -18.04 12.97 1.58
N SER A 471 -18.09 13.74 0.49
CA SER A 471 -18.91 14.95 0.37
C SER A 471 -20.40 14.63 0.49
N CYS A 472 -20.89 13.55 -0.14
CA CYS A 472 -22.29 13.11 0.02
C CYS A 472 -22.63 12.87 1.49
N PHE A 473 -21.73 12.22 2.23
CA PHE A 473 -21.88 12.02 3.67
C PHE A 473 -21.83 13.35 4.45
N LEU A 474 -20.84 14.21 4.17
CA LEU A 474 -20.71 15.52 4.81
C LEU A 474 -21.96 16.39 4.61
N THR A 475 -22.59 16.29 3.44
CA THR A 475 -23.84 16.99 3.13
C THR A 475 -24.94 16.64 4.12
N LEU A 476 -25.14 15.34 4.39
CA LEU A 476 -26.11 14.89 5.40
C LEU A 476 -25.76 15.43 6.77
N ASN A 477 -24.48 15.35 7.15
CA ASN A 477 -24.04 15.79 8.47
C ASN A 477 -24.29 17.29 8.72
N LEU A 478 -24.02 18.15 7.73
CA LEU A 478 -24.16 19.61 7.86
C LEU A 478 -25.62 20.09 7.70
N THR A 479 -26.45 19.37 6.95
CA THR A 479 -27.83 19.80 6.64
C THR A 479 -28.89 19.18 7.57
N GLN A 480 -28.60 18.07 8.25
CA GLN A 480 -29.59 17.37 9.10
C GLN A 480 -30.23 18.28 10.16
N SER A 481 -29.42 19.11 10.84
CA SER A 481 -29.91 20.01 11.89
C SER A 481 -30.80 21.09 11.28
N GLN A 482 -30.46 21.59 10.09
CA GLN A 482 -31.26 22.60 9.39
C GLN A 482 -32.60 22.02 8.89
N ALA A 483 -32.58 20.79 8.37
CA ALA A 483 -33.77 20.14 7.82
C ALA A 483 -34.75 19.65 8.89
N PHE A 484 -34.25 19.05 9.98
CA PHE A 484 -35.10 18.38 10.98
C PHE A 484 -35.43 19.24 12.22
N ALA A 485 -34.66 20.29 12.51
CA ALA A 485 -35.02 21.22 13.59
C ALA A 485 -36.11 22.21 13.17
N ALA A 486 -36.31 22.41 11.86
CA ALA A 486 -37.32 23.30 11.32
C ALA A 486 -38.72 22.63 11.21
N PRO A 487 -39.82 23.41 11.18
CA PRO A 487 -41.16 22.88 10.91
C PRO A 487 -41.26 22.19 9.54
N PRO A 488 -41.87 20.98 9.44
CA PRO A 488 -42.88 20.41 10.34
C PRO A 488 -42.35 19.44 11.41
N TYR A 489 -41.06 19.08 11.40
CA TYR A 489 -40.54 18.02 12.26
C TYR A 489 -40.25 18.47 13.69
N ASN A 490 -39.64 19.66 13.85
CA ASN A 490 -39.28 20.26 15.15
C ASN A 490 -38.57 19.28 16.10
N PHE A 491 -37.64 18.47 15.59
CA PHE A 491 -36.90 17.50 16.40
C PHE A 491 -35.78 18.19 17.19
N ASN A 492 -35.50 17.66 18.39
CA ASN A 492 -34.40 18.14 19.23
C ASN A 492 -33.03 17.57 18.80
N SER A 493 -31.94 18.14 19.34
CA SER A 493 -30.57 17.72 19.03
C SER A 493 -30.30 16.24 19.31
N GLN A 494 -30.94 15.65 20.33
CA GLN A 494 -30.83 14.23 20.64
C GLN A 494 -31.39 13.34 19.52
N THR A 495 -32.62 13.63 19.06
CA THR A 495 -33.28 12.84 18.01
C THR A 495 -32.52 12.94 16.69
N ILE A 496 -32.07 14.14 16.35
CA ILE A 496 -31.25 14.38 15.15
C ILE A 496 -29.91 13.63 15.24
N GLY A 497 -29.28 13.60 16.42
CA GLY A 497 -28.10 12.77 16.69
C GLY A 497 -28.38 11.28 16.40
N PHE A 498 -29.50 10.74 16.86
CA PHE A 498 -29.88 9.34 16.66
C PHE A 498 -30.16 8.95 15.20
N PHE A 499 -30.49 9.88 14.31
CA PHE A 499 -30.62 9.54 12.87
C PHE A 499 -29.32 9.01 12.27
N ASN A 500 -28.16 9.32 12.86
CA ASN A 500 -26.86 8.78 12.43
C ASN A 500 -26.72 7.27 12.68
N PHE A 501 -27.59 6.63 13.49
CA PHE A 501 -27.63 5.17 13.59
C PHE A 501 -27.95 4.50 12.25
N ALA A 502 -28.81 5.11 11.42
CA ALA A 502 -29.12 4.58 10.10
C ALA A 502 -27.86 4.51 9.22
N ILE A 503 -27.01 5.53 9.31
CA ILE A 503 -25.77 5.55 8.54
C ILE A 503 -24.75 4.54 9.09
N ILE A 504 -24.70 4.31 10.43
CA ILE A 504 -23.88 3.25 11.04
C ILE A 504 -24.33 1.86 10.54
N VAL A 505 -25.64 1.60 10.48
CA VAL A 505 -26.19 0.35 9.92
C VAL A 505 -25.79 0.21 8.46
N GLY A 506 -25.89 1.29 7.67
CA GLY A 506 -25.42 1.32 6.29
C GLY A 506 -23.93 1.01 6.16
N ALA A 507 -23.09 1.59 7.01
CA ALA A 507 -21.65 1.36 7.03
C ALA A 507 -21.32 -0.11 7.37
N ALA A 508 -22.06 -0.73 8.29
CA ALA A 508 -21.92 -2.15 8.62
C ALA A 508 -22.32 -3.07 7.44
N ILE A 509 -23.39 -2.72 6.71
CA ILE A 509 -23.78 -3.42 5.47
C ILE A 509 -22.69 -3.25 4.40
N GLY A 510 -22.14 -2.04 4.26
CA GLY A 510 -21.02 -1.75 3.37
C GLY A 510 -19.82 -2.65 3.68
N LEU A 511 -19.42 -2.74 4.96
CA LEU A 511 -18.34 -3.61 5.40
C LEU A 511 -18.59 -5.09 5.07
N ALA A 512 -19.78 -5.59 5.41
CA ALA A 512 -20.13 -6.99 5.22
C ALA A 512 -20.21 -7.40 3.74
N THR A 513 -20.57 -6.47 2.85
CA THR A 513 -20.76 -6.77 1.42
C THR A 513 -19.53 -6.45 0.57
N ASN A 514 -18.82 -5.36 0.86
CA ASN A 514 -17.79 -4.82 -0.05
C ASN A 514 -16.57 -5.72 -0.18
N GLY A 515 -16.02 -6.19 0.94
CA GLY A 515 -14.86 -7.10 0.94
C GLY A 515 -15.14 -8.37 0.12
N PRO A 516 -16.14 -9.18 0.51
CA PRO A 516 -16.48 -10.42 -0.20
C PRO A 516 -16.81 -10.21 -1.68
N LEU A 517 -17.56 -9.14 -2.01
CA LEU A 517 -17.95 -8.86 -3.39
C LEU A 517 -16.74 -8.45 -4.25
N SER A 518 -15.90 -7.55 -3.75
CA SER A 518 -14.71 -7.08 -4.46
C SER A 518 -13.73 -8.23 -4.73
N ASP A 519 -13.50 -9.07 -3.72
CA ASP A 519 -12.60 -10.22 -3.84
C ASP A 519 -13.18 -11.27 -4.78
N TRP A 520 -14.47 -11.56 -4.71
CA TRP A 520 -15.14 -12.51 -5.60
C TRP A 520 -15.05 -12.10 -7.07
N ILE A 521 -15.38 -10.84 -7.40
CA ILE A 521 -15.30 -10.30 -8.77
C ILE A 521 -13.87 -10.40 -9.29
N SER A 522 -12.92 -9.98 -8.46
CA SER A 522 -11.52 -9.90 -8.85
C SER A 522 -10.88 -11.29 -8.99
N MET A 523 -11.21 -12.26 -8.12
CA MET A 523 -10.76 -13.65 -8.25
C MET A 523 -11.35 -14.33 -9.48
N ARG A 524 -12.64 -14.11 -9.77
CA ARG A 524 -13.29 -14.63 -10.97
C ARG A 524 -12.62 -14.12 -12.24
N ALA A 525 -12.29 -12.82 -12.28
CA ALA A 525 -11.55 -12.22 -13.39
C ALA A 525 -10.11 -12.78 -13.49
N THR A 526 -9.42 -12.96 -12.36
CA THR A 526 -8.07 -13.54 -12.31
C THR A 526 -8.04 -14.97 -12.86
N LYS A 527 -9.01 -15.81 -12.46
CA LYS A 527 -9.15 -17.19 -12.97
C LYS A 527 -9.40 -17.21 -14.48
N LYS A 528 -10.20 -16.26 -14.98
CA LYS A 528 -10.45 -16.11 -16.43
C LYS A 528 -9.20 -15.62 -17.18
N ASN A 529 -8.31 -14.89 -16.52
CA ASN A 529 -7.10 -14.30 -17.10
C ASN A 529 -5.83 -15.14 -16.84
N ARG A 530 -5.96 -16.48 -16.83
CA ARG A 530 -4.83 -17.43 -16.67
C ARG A 530 -3.96 -17.19 -15.44
N GLY A 531 -4.54 -16.69 -14.34
CA GLY A 531 -3.79 -16.42 -13.10
C GLY A 531 -3.09 -15.06 -13.05
N ILE A 532 -3.23 -14.22 -14.08
CA ILE A 532 -2.71 -12.85 -14.09
C ILE A 532 -3.76 -11.92 -13.45
N ARG A 533 -3.42 -11.35 -12.28
CA ARG A 533 -4.27 -10.41 -11.55
C ARG A 533 -3.87 -8.99 -11.89
N GLU A 534 -4.83 -8.22 -12.39
CA GLU A 534 -4.65 -6.81 -12.69
C GLU A 534 -5.48 -5.95 -11.73
N PRO A 535 -4.98 -4.79 -11.27
CA PRO A 535 -5.69 -3.94 -10.33
C PRO A 535 -7.08 -3.50 -10.84
N GLU A 536 -7.23 -3.30 -12.16
CA GLU A 536 -8.48 -2.85 -12.79
C GLU A 536 -9.65 -3.83 -12.60
N MET A 537 -9.35 -5.12 -12.39
CA MET A 537 -10.36 -6.17 -12.22
C MET A 537 -11.28 -5.97 -11.01
N ARG A 538 -10.95 -5.03 -10.11
CA ARG A 538 -11.77 -4.68 -8.94
C ARG A 538 -12.82 -3.61 -9.23
N LEU A 539 -12.61 -2.75 -10.22
CA LEU A 539 -13.50 -1.60 -10.51
C LEU A 539 -14.97 -1.98 -10.77
N PRO A 540 -15.30 -3.10 -11.42
CA PRO A 540 -16.71 -3.50 -11.60
C PRO A 540 -17.48 -3.71 -10.28
N ALA A 541 -16.80 -3.92 -9.16
CA ALA A 541 -17.43 -4.03 -7.84
C ALA A 541 -18.14 -2.74 -7.39
N MET A 542 -17.82 -1.59 -8.00
CA MET A 542 -18.43 -0.30 -7.67
C MET A 542 -19.88 -0.18 -8.11
N ILE A 543 -20.30 -0.88 -9.18
CA ILE A 543 -21.60 -0.71 -9.84
C ILE A 543 -22.80 -0.74 -8.87
N PRO A 544 -22.97 -1.77 -8.02
CA PRO A 544 -24.12 -1.80 -7.10
C PRO A 544 -24.10 -0.63 -6.10
N TYR A 545 -22.92 -0.22 -5.64
CA TYR A 545 -22.77 0.88 -4.69
C TYR A 545 -23.05 2.25 -5.31
N VAL A 546 -22.77 2.43 -6.61
CA VAL A 546 -23.16 3.64 -7.36
C VAL A 546 -24.68 3.75 -7.44
N ILE A 547 -25.38 2.65 -7.74
CA ILE A 547 -26.86 2.65 -7.80
C ILE A 547 -27.45 3.00 -6.44
N ILE A 548 -26.94 2.39 -5.37
CA ILE A 548 -27.36 2.69 -3.98
C ILE A 548 -27.09 4.16 -3.63
N MET A 549 -25.95 4.71 -4.04
CA MET A 549 -25.59 6.11 -3.82
C MET A 549 -26.56 7.07 -4.53
N ILE A 550 -26.97 6.77 -5.77
CA ILE A 550 -27.94 7.59 -6.53
C ILE A 550 -29.28 7.59 -5.82
N ILE A 551 -29.79 6.41 -5.46
CA ILE A 551 -31.08 6.26 -4.76
C ILE A 551 -31.05 7.01 -3.43
N GLY A 552 -29.99 6.83 -2.64
CA GLY A 552 -29.85 7.47 -1.33
C GLY A 552 -29.89 8.99 -1.39
N ASN A 553 -29.09 9.59 -2.28
CA ASN A 553 -29.07 11.05 -2.43
C ASN A 553 -30.39 11.60 -3.00
N PHE A 554 -31.02 10.90 -3.93
CA PHE A 554 -32.32 11.28 -4.46
C PHE A 554 -33.38 11.33 -3.36
N VAL A 555 -33.46 10.28 -2.54
CA VAL A 555 -34.42 10.20 -1.43
C VAL A 555 -34.19 11.33 -0.42
N VAL A 556 -32.95 11.66 -0.08
CA VAL A 556 -32.67 12.76 0.83
C VAL A 556 -33.00 14.12 0.21
N ALA A 557 -32.56 14.37 -1.02
CA ALA A 557 -32.75 15.65 -1.70
C ALA A 557 -34.22 16.04 -1.77
N PHE A 558 -35.06 15.16 -2.31
CA PHE A 558 -36.50 15.41 -2.44
C PHE A 558 -37.24 15.23 -1.12
N GLY A 559 -36.76 14.35 -0.24
CA GLY A 559 -37.33 14.16 1.08
C GLY A 559 -37.24 15.41 1.94
N TYR A 560 -36.10 16.12 1.92
CA TYR A 560 -35.94 17.39 2.62
C TYR A 560 -36.78 18.50 2.03
N GLU A 561 -36.77 18.66 0.70
CA GLU A 561 -37.49 19.74 0.03
C GLU A 561 -39.01 19.61 0.17
N HIS A 562 -39.53 18.40 -0.08
CA HIS A 562 -40.96 18.12 -0.02
C HIS A 562 -41.45 17.66 1.35
N LYS A 563 -40.56 17.63 2.35
CA LYS A 563 -40.89 17.32 3.75
C LYS A 563 -41.61 15.97 3.93
N TRP A 564 -41.05 14.90 3.34
CA TRP A 564 -41.58 13.53 3.44
C TRP A 564 -41.57 12.99 4.88
N ASP A 565 -42.17 11.82 5.15
CA ASP A 565 -42.00 11.18 6.46
C ASP A 565 -40.49 10.95 6.72
N TRP A 566 -40.02 11.43 7.88
CA TRP A 566 -38.61 11.35 8.29
C TRP A 566 -38.08 9.92 8.21
N LYS A 567 -38.94 8.90 8.42
CA LYS A 567 -38.57 7.49 8.32
C LYS A 567 -38.01 7.13 6.95
N ILE A 568 -38.60 7.66 5.87
CA ILE A 568 -38.15 7.37 4.51
C ILE A 568 -36.76 7.98 4.29
N ILE A 569 -36.58 9.22 4.72
CA ILE A 569 -35.34 9.98 4.57
C ILE A 569 -34.20 9.32 5.33
N VAL A 570 -34.45 8.93 6.58
CA VAL A 570 -33.44 8.36 7.46
C VAL A 570 -33.23 6.87 7.17
N ILE A 571 -34.28 6.03 7.14
CA ILE A 571 -34.09 4.58 6.99
C ILE A 571 -33.53 4.23 5.61
N ILE A 572 -33.98 4.91 4.54
CA ILE A 572 -33.51 4.61 3.19
C ILE A 572 -32.33 5.52 2.85
N GLY A 573 -32.51 6.83 2.89
CA GLY A 573 -31.51 7.80 2.44
C GLY A 573 -30.19 7.71 3.22
N TYR A 574 -30.25 7.80 4.55
CA TYR A 574 -29.06 7.77 5.40
C TYR A 574 -28.36 6.40 5.38
N THR A 575 -29.11 5.30 5.38
CA THR A 575 -28.52 3.95 5.24
C THR A 575 -27.78 3.81 3.92
N CYS A 576 -28.36 4.25 2.79
CA CYS A 576 -27.69 4.24 1.49
C CYS A 576 -26.40 5.08 1.49
N ALA A 577 -26.42 6.25 2.16
CA ALA A 577 -25.22 7.08 2.30
C ALA A 577 -24.10 6.40 3.11
N GLY A 578 -24.46 5.57 4.09
CA GLY A 578 -23.50 4.79 4.89
C GLY A 578 -22.88 3.64 4.11
N ILE A 579 -23.70 2.96 3.30
CA ILE A 579 -23.20 1.89 2.41
C ILE A 579 -22.19 2.47 1.42
N GLN A 580 -22.53 3.58 0.74
CA GLN A 580 -21.67 4.11 -0.33
C GLN A 580 -20.35 4.71 0.21
N VAL A 581 -20.38 5.38 1.37
CA VAL A 581 -19.19 6.07 1.92
C VAL A 581 -18.11 5.10 2.39
N CYS A 582 -18.50 3.86 2.74
CA CYS A 582 -17.52 2.83 3.08
C CYS A 582 -17.01 2.09 1.83
N SER A 583 -17.90 1.78 0.89
CA SER A 583 -17.57 0.89 -0.22
C SER A 583 -16.83 1.58 -1.38
N LEU A 584 -17.31 2.74 -1.86
CA LEU A 584 -16.72 3.41 -3.04
C LEU A 584 -15.28 3.89 -2.76
N PRO A 585 -14.99 4.57 -1.61
CA PRO A 585 -13.63 4.93 -1.24
C PRO A 585 -12.71 3.72 -1.09
N ALA A 586 -13.20 2.64 -0.46
CA ALA A 586 -12.41 1.42 -0.25
C ALA A 586 -11.98 0.77 -1.58
N ILE A 587 -12.88 0.64 -2.56
CA ILE A 587 -12.53 0.02 -3.85
C ILE A 587 -11.51 0.87 -4.62
N THR A 588 -11.76 2.16 -4.75
CA THR A 588 -10.95 3.06 -5.60
C THR A 588 -9.58 3.37 -5.00
N SER A 589 -9.50 3.61 -3.69
CA SER A 589 -8.21 3.81 -3.02
C SER A 589 -7.36 2.53 -3.06
N THR A 590 -7.98 1.35 -2.86
CA THR A 590 -7.24 0.08 -2.96
C THR A 590 -6.74 -0.17 -4.38
N TYR A 591 -7.52 0.21 -5.40
CA TYR A 591 -7.08 0.17 -6.80
C TYR A 591 -5.84 1.06 -7.04
N ALA A 592 -5.84 2.29 -6.51
CA ALA A 592 -4.71 3.20 -6.64
C ALA A 592 -3.46 2.68 -5.88
N VAL A 593 -3.63 2.16 -4.67
CA VAL A 593 -2.56 1.53 -3.87
C VAL A 593 -1.97 0.32 -4.59
N ASP A 594 -2.81 -0.56 -5.14
CA ASP A 594 -2.36 -1.75 -5.84
C ASP A 594 -1.63 -1.40 -7.15
N SER A 595 -1.94 -0.25 -7.75
CA SER A 595 -1.25 0.28 -8.94
C SER A 595 0.09 0.95 -8.62
N TYR A 596 0.23 1.54 -7.41
CA TYR A 596 1.42 2.31 -6.99
C TYR A 596 1.94 1.85 -5.61
N LYS A 597 2.19 0.54 -5.47
CA LYS A 597 2.54 -0.09 -4.18
C LYS A 597 3.70 0.55 -3.41
N PRO A 598 4.85 0.90 -4.03
CA PRO A 598 6.00 1.46 -3.31
C PRO A 598 5.68 2.79 -2.59
N VAL A 599 4.69 3.53 -3.09
CA VAL A 599 4.32 4.85 -2.60
C VAL A 599 2.89 4.88 -2.06
N ALA A 600 2.37 3.74 -1.58
CA ALA A 600 0.98 3.60 -1.12
C ALA A 600 0.55 4.71 -0.15
N GLY A 601 1.40 5.09 0.80
CA GLY A 601 1.15 6.19 1.73
C GLY A 601 1.04 7.57 1.07
N LEU A 602 1.89 7.84 0.10
CA LEU A 602 1.92 9.10 -0.63
C LEU A 602 0.71 9.23 -1.57
N VAL A 603 0.15 8.11 -2.03
CA VAL A 603 -1.15 8.09 -2.73
C VAL A 603 -2.27 8.60 -1.81
N PHE A 604 -2.28 8.19 -0.54
CA PHE A 604 -3.26 8.70 0.43
C PHE A 604 -3.05 10.18 0.77
N VAL A 605 -1.84 10.73 0.71
CA VAL A 605 -1.64 12.19 0.82
C VAL A 605 -2.43 12.91 -0.29
N ALA A 606 -2.27 12.48 -1.54
CA ALA A 606 -2.98 13.08 -2.67
C ALA A 606 -4.51 12.95 -2.51
N ILE A 607 -5.01 11.78 -2.14
CA ILE A 607 -6.44 11.52 -1.91
C ILE A 607 -6.99 12.40 -0.78
N THR A 608 -6.29 12.47 0.35
CA THR A 608 -6.76 13.15 1.56
C THR A 608 -6.73 14.67 1.41
N VAL A 609 -5.68 15.23 0.78
CA VAL A 609 -5.62 16.66 0.47
C VAL A 609 -6.78 17.05 -0.45
N ASN A 610 -7.05 16.27 -1.50
CA ASN A 610 -8.20 16.49 -2.39
C ASN A 610 -9.53 16.42 -1.62
N LYS A 611 -9.74 15.36 -0.83
CA LYS A 611 -10.95 15.14 -0.01
C LYS A 611 -11.23 16.31 0.92
N ASN A 612 -10.21 16.75 1.64
CA ASN A 612 -10.35 17.74 2.69
C ASN A 612 -10.44 19.17 2.14
N LEU A 613 -9.75 19.47 1.03
CA LEU A 613 -9.92 20.74 0.31
C LEU A 613 -11.34 20.90 -0.21
N TRP A 614 -11.89 19.86 -0.84
CA TRP A 614 -13.28 19.85 -1.30
C TRP A 614 -14.28 19.86 -0.14
N GLY A 615 -14.02 19.09 0.92
CA GLY A 615 -14.84 19.09 2.13
C GLY A 615 -14.95 20.48 2.76
N TYR A 616 -13.83 21.22 2.84
CA TYR A 616 -13.81 22.60 3.29
C TYR A 616 -14.65 23.51 2.39
N GLY A 617 -14.36 23.52 1.08
CA GLY A 617 -15.08 24.36 0.12
C GLY A 617 -16.58 24.09 0.16
N PHE A 618 -16.99 22.82 0.15
CA PHE A 618 -18.38 22.45 0.24
C PHE A 618 -19.02 22.89 1.56
N SER A 619 -18.34 22.73 2.71
CA SER A 619 -18.85 23.16 4.01
C SER A 619 -19.07 24.67 4.13
N GLU A 620 -18.24 25.49 3.47
CA GLU A 620 -18.36 26.94 3.46
C GLU A 620 -19.58 27.40 2.63
N PHE A 621 -19.84 26.73 1.50
CA PHE A 621 -20.87 27.16 0.55
C PHE A 621 -22.23 26.46 0.70
N ILE A 622 -22.31 25.31 1.36
CA ILE A 622 -23.56 24.53 1.43
C ILE A 622 -24.71 25.29 2.12
N THR A 623 -24.45 25.90 3.27
CA THR A 623 -25.47 26.63 4.03
C THR A 623 -26.07 27.81 3.25
N PRO A 624 -25.28 28.77 2.71
CA PRO A 624 -25.85 29.86 1.92
C PRO A 624 -26.53 29.37 0.64
N TRP A 625 -26.05 28.27 0.05
CA TRP A 625 -26.67 27.70 -1.14
C TRP A 625 -28.03 27.06 -0.85
N VAL A 626 -28.16 26.31 0.23
CA VAL A 626 -29.44 25.74 0.69
C VAL A 626 -30.44 26.84 0.99
N ILE A 627 -30.03 27.92 1.66
CA ILE A 627 -30.92 29.06 1.95
C ILE A 627 -31.43 29.72 0.66
N LYS A 628 -30.60 29.79 -0.39
CA LYS A 628 -30.95 30.47 -1.66
C LYS A 628 -31.76 29.60 -2.62
N SER A 629 -31.47 28.30 -2.69
CA SER A 629 -31.96 27.41 -3.77
C SER A 629 -32.63 26.13 -3.28
N GLY A 630 -32.83 25.97 -1.97
CA GLY A 630 -33.38 24.75 -1.37
C GLY A 630 -32.36 23.62 -1.26
N PHE A 631 -32.80 22.44 -0.80
CA PHE A 631 -31.94 21.28 -0.56
C PHE A 631 -31.66 20.48 -1.84
N VAL A 632 -32.56 20.52 -2.83
CA VAL A 632 -32.45 19.69 -4.03
C VAL A 632 -31.20 20.02 -4.85
N SER A 633 -30.99 21.28 -5.20
CA SER A 633 -29.88 21.69 -6.06
C SER A 633 -28.50 21.29 -5.52
N PRO A 634 -28.12 21.60 -4.26
CA PRO A 634 -26.81 21.22 -3.75
C PRO A 634 -26.62 19.70 -3.61
N ILE A 635 -27.64 18.98 -3.11
CA ILE A 635 -27.53 17.52 -2.91
C ILE A 635 -27.46 16.79 -4.25
N MET A 636 -28.29 17.18 -5.22
CA MET A 636 -28.29 16.56 -6.55
C MET A 636 -27.03 16.88 -7.35
N MET A 637 -26.47 18.10 -7.23
CA MET A 637 -25.18 18.40 -7.85
C MET A 637 -24.07 17.52 -7.28
N ASN A 638 -24.07 17.28 -5.96
CA ASN A 638 -23.11 16.41 -5.32
C ASN A 638 -23.26 14.94 -5.79
N MET A 639 -24.50 14.46 -5.91
CA MET A 639 -24.81 13.14 -6.46
C MET A 639 -24.34 13.01 -7.92
N SER A 640 -24.62 14.00 -8.77
CA SER A 640 -24.24 13.99 -10.18
C SER A 640 -22.72 13.96 -10.37
N LEU A 641 -21.99 14.74 -9.58
CA LEU A 641 -20.52 14.76 -9.63
C LEU A 641 -19.92 13.46 -9.09
N THR A 642 -20.47 12.88 -8.02
CA THR A 642 -20.03 11.56 -7.54
C THR A 642 -20.27 10.49 -8.60
N THR A 643 -21.42 10.53 -9.27
CA THR A 643 -21.75 9.62 -10.37
C THR A 643 -20.79 9.79 -11.55
N LEU A 644 -20.47 11.04 -11.92
CA LEU A 644 -19.52 11.35 -12.99
C LEU A 644 -18.16 10.68 -12.75
N TRP A 645 -17.59 10.86 -11.56
CA TRP A 645 -16.29 10.27 -11.22
C TRP A 645 -16.35 8.75 -11.15
N CYS A 646 -17.45 8.18 -10.65
CA CYS A 646 -17.65 6.73 -10.70
C CYS A 646 -17.79 6.21 -12.14
N LEU A 647 -18.41 6.97 -13.05
CA LEU A 647 -18.49 6.62 -14.47
C LEU A 647 -17.11 6.71 -15.16
N CYS A 648 -16.22 7.61 -14.71
CA CYS A 648 -14.82 7.65 -15.15
C CYS A 648 -14.05 6.36 -14.81
N ALA A 649 -14.54 5.51 -13.90
CA ALA A 649 -13.95 4.18 -13.68
C ALA A 649 -14.14 3.23 -14.89
N ILE A 650 -15.17 3.45 -15.73
CA ILE A 650 -15.42 2.64 -16.94
C ILE A 650 -14.28 2.80 -17.97
N PRO A 651 -13.93 4.01 -18.44
CA PRO A 651 -12.79 4.16 -19.35
C PRO A 651 -11.47 3.73 -18.68
N VAL A 652 -11.30 3.95 -17.37
CA VAL A 652 -10.10 3.48 -16.65
C VAL A 652 -10.03 1.94 -16.59
N TYR A 653 -11.15 1.24 -16.53
CA TYR A 653 -11.17 -0.23 -16.63
C TYR A 653 -10.60 -0.73 -17.96
N PHE A 654 -10.94 -0.08 -19.08
CA PHE A 654 -10.45 -0.48 -20.41
C PHE A 654 -9.05 0.05 -20.73
N TYR A 655 -8.73 1.27 -20.31
CA TYR A 655 -7.46 1.95 -20.63
C TYR A 655 -6.43 1.95 -19.49
N GLY A 656 -6.75 1.39 -18.32
CA GLY A 656 -5.90 1.41 -17.12
C GLY A 656 -4.49 0.88 -17.38
N LYS A 657 -4.37 -0.20 -18.16
CA LYS A 657 -3.05 -0.73 -18.59
C LYS A 657 -2.22 0.28 -19.35
N ARG A 658 -2.84 1.13 -20.18
CA ARG A 658 -2.12 2.19 -20.92
C ARG A 658 -1.65 3.29 -19.98
N PHE A 659 -2.45 3.66 -18.97
CA PHE A 659 -2.03 4.63 -17.95
C PHE A 659 -0.89 4.08 -17.07
N ARG A 660 -0.92 2.79 -16.71
CA ARG A 660 0.19 2.13 -16.01
C ARG A 660 1.45 2.03 -16.88
N LYS A 661 1.30 1.75 -18.18
CA LYS A 661 2.42 1.81 -19.13
C LYS A 661 3.05 3.19 -19.21
N TRP A 662 2.24 4.26 -19.21
CA TRP A 662 2.74 5.64 -19.25
C TRP A 662 3.53 6.00 -17.98
N THR A 663 3.05 5.53 -16.82
CA THR A 663 3.67 5.81 -15.52
C THR A 663 4.82 4.88 -15.16
N ALA A 664 5.01 3.76 -15.88
CA ALA A 664 6.00 2.73 -15.56
C ALA A 664 7.46 3.20 -15.47
N LYS A 665 7.83 4.26 -16.19
CA LYS A 665 9.19 4.84 -16.15
C LYS A 665 9.37 5.91 -15.06
N SER A 666 8.32 6.23 -14.31
CA SER A 666 8.38 7.24 -13.26
C SER A 666 9.17 6.77 -12.05
N SER A 667 9.85 7.70 -11.37
CA SER A 667 10.57 7.44 -10.11
C SER A 667 9.68 6.88 -8.99
N VAL A 668 8.35 7.04 -9.13
CA VAL A 668 7.32 6.58 -8.20
C VAL A 668 7.31 5.06 -8.01
N HIS A 669 7.81 4.29 -8.98
CA HIS A 669 7.87 2.82 -8.90
C HIS A 669 9.17 2.27 -8.31
N ASN A 670 10.18 3.12 -8.07
CA ASN A 670 11.53 2.70 -7.69
C ASN A 670 11.94 3.22 -6.29
N MET A 671 10.96 3.56 -5.44
CA MET A 671 11.17 4.26 -4.16
C MET A 671 11.27 3.32 -2.97
#